data_AF-A0A9N9XHH8-F1
#
_entry.id   AF-A0A9N9XHH8-F1
#
_cell.length_a   1.000
_cell.length_b   1.000
_cell.length_c   1.000
_cell.angle_alpha   90.00
_cell.angle_beta   90.00
_cell.angle_gamma   90.00
#
_symmetry.space_group_name_H-M   'P 1'
#
loop_
_entity.id
_entity.type
_entity.pdbx_description
1 polymer ?
#
loop_
_entity_poly.entity_id
_entity_poly.type
_entity_poly.pdbx_seq_one_letter_code
_entity_poly.pdbx_strand_id
1 'polypeptide(L)'
;MVEMIRYAILLVILATTATAIDKTVFKSCSERPFCKLVSDTLDGTDGSLLVTPQDDTIPYQVIIDAGPPLTITFYYQGLKQVVLDGERLVYESTDDSKAFTFKADFPEADRLYGLLDHAWNLALGDTNNGTAESGDPLRLRNSDSWGYEANSPMALYGARPVVYGHSENKTSGIFLHNAAEQWIDASSGSDGKDPSVYFIVERAAFDLFVLLGPSPKEIVRQFTGLTGKAHLPQIWALGYHQCRFSYKSQDDVKDVVARLDENDFPGTPSADCWPGASSWIDYLNPEAADYYSTWFSFEKFNGSTPTLAGIWNDMNEPAVFDDSTEKTMPWEVQHYGGVEHGDIHNIYGLLHVKSTHKGLLDRDQNQKRPFVLTRSNFAGSQRYAAMWTGDNSATWEHFANSISECMNANMLGMVFCGADIGGFIGDPSDELLQRWYQGAVWTPFFRGHSSRESKRREPYLFSKEVQDVIRNALRLRYRHIPTIYTLFFEHTVTGDPIITPLYYHYPGLNDRDTQTMIGTDIMSVAVTKPGVKSVEVYFPGSYSDTDPFDKNTDFWYRVDKYQFSQFRAGLVEQVEVDIDSSPVFYRAGSIIFNLDTPRKSIVEAKDDFYSIYVNVDRRNSAKGRLFKDDLYSFNYEKKTYYYSEAEWVPESEKMLIKYAILLAILASTATAADNPVFKKCSERPFCKRLRNYVVDDKSKYSADVHSSSIKDNILTVPLKNENGDNLNLLLSMFEGNKIRVKVEDPNSKRFELGDIVIIEELKELPKNKTSGIFLHNAAEQWIDTSSGSDDKDPSVYFIVERAAFDLFILLGPTPKEIVRQFTGLTGKAHLPQIWALGYHQCRFSYRSQDDVKDVVARMDENDIPFDAIWLDGDHTDGYKWFHWNHTTFPDPVELQQNISATGRVCVSISDPHIKVDDDYDVYAGAKGKYFTKWANGNEYVDYSWPGASSWIDYLNPEAADYYSTWFSFEKFNGSTPTLAGIWNDMNEPSVFNDSSEMTMPWEVQHYGGVEHGDIHNIYGLLHVSQIYHKGLMDRDKNEKRPFVLTRSNFAGSQRYAAMWTGDNNSTWEHFANSISECMNANVLGMVFCGADIGGFIGDPSDELLQRWYQGAVWTPFFRGHSDTMSKRREPYLFPKEVQDVIRNALRLRYRHIPTIYTLFYEHTVTGDPIISPLYYQYPGINDRDTQTMIGELEIKKSVFTKTARGTPLHKIDIAKALREGNGILELSF
;
A
#
# COMPACT_ATOMS: atom_id res chain seq x y z
N MET A 1 -55.00 7.70 19.71
CA MET A 1 -54.02 7.75 20.82
C MET A 1 -54.18 6.58 21.79
N VAL A 2 -55.33 6.38 22.45
CA VAL A 2 -55.54 5.25 23.40
C VAL A 2 -55.31 3.87 22.78
N GLU A 3 -55.60 3.66 21.49
CA GLU A 3 -55.32 2.38 20.81
C GLU A 3 -53.83 2.12 20.53
N MET A 4 -52.99 3.16 20.33
CA MET A 4 -51.54 2.96 20.20
C MET A 4 -50.93 2.42 21.50
N ILE A 5 -51.47 2.83 22.65
CA ILE A 5 -51.04 2.33 23.96
C ILE A 5 -51.38 0.84 24.13
N ARG A 6 -52.47 0.34 23.50
CA ARG A 6 -52.79 -1.10 23.52
C ARG A 6 -51.81 -1.93 22.69
N TYR A 7 -51.35 -1.43 21.53
CA TYR A 7 -50.30 -2.11 20.75
C TYR A 7 -48.94 -2.08 21.44
N ALA A 8 -48.56 -0.95 22.05
CA ALA A 8 -47.30 -0.83 22.79
C ALA A 8 -47.23 -1.80 23.98
N ILE A 9 -48.32 -1.94 24.75
CA ILE A 9 -48.35 -2.86 25.91
C ILE A 9 -48.29 -4.33 25.48
N LEU A 10 -48.88 -4.71 24.34
CA LEU A 10 -48.81 -6.10 23.85
C LEU A 10 -47.40 -6.49 23.41
N LEU A 11 -46.64 -5.56 22.83
CA LEU A 11 -45.23 -5.75 22.46
C LEU A 11 -44.30 -5.85 23.68
N VAL A 12 -44.54 -5.05 24.72
CA VAL A 12 -43.72 -5.11 25.96
C VAL A 12 -43.95 -6.40 26.75
N ILE A 13 -45.17 -6.95 26.76
CA ILE A 13 -45.48 -8.20 27.49
C ILE A 13 -44.80 -9.43 26.87
N LEU A 14 -44.50 -9.42 25.56
CA LEU A 14 -43.74 -10.49 24.90
C LEU A 14 -42.22 -10.43 25.18
N ALA A 15 -41.71 -9.33 25.74
CA ALA A 15 -40.27 -9.14 25.93
C ALA A 15 -39.69 -9.73 27.25
N THR A 16 -40.53 -10.24 28.17
CA THR A 16 -40.08 -10.53 29.55
C THR A 16 -40.59 -11.84 30.18
N THR A 17 -40.59 -12.98 29.46
CA THR A 17 -40.49 -14.33 30.10
C THR A 17 -39.95 -15.40 29.14
N ALA A 18 -38.62 -15.58 29.07
CA ALA A 18 -37.99 -16.78 28.52
C ALA A 18 -36.52 -16.89 29.00
N THR A 19 -36.29 -17.42 30.21
CA THR A 19 -34.94 -17.65 30.73
C THR A 19 -34.37 -18.99 30.27
N ALA A 20 -33.16 -18.95 29.71
CA ALA A 20 -32.19 -20.04 29.60
C ALA A 20 -32.66 -21.38 28.99
N ILE A 21 -32.35 -21.56 27.69
CA ILE A 21 -31.96 -22.86 27.12
C ILE A 21 -30.55 -22.68 26.50
N ASP A 22 -29.73 -23.71 26.58
CA ASP A 22 -28.29 -23.69 26.27
C ASP A 22 -27.98 -24.26 24.86
N LYS A 23 -26.91 -23.75 24.25
CA LYS A 23 -26.19 -24.20 23.03
C LYS A 23 -26.87 -24.25 21.65
N THR A 24 -26.07 -23.76 20.68
CA THR A 24 -25.99 -24.08 19.24
C THR A 24 -27.14 -23.63 18.31
N VAL A 25 -26.81 -23.56 17.00
CA VAL A 25 -27.70 -23.25 15.84
C VAL A 25 -28.11 -21.76 15.75
N PHE A 26 -27.81 -20.94 14.72
CA PHE A 26 -27.00 -21.05 13.48
C PHE A 26 -26.14 -19.77 13.30
N LYS A 27 -25.16 -19.76 12.37
CA LYS A 27 -24.47 -18.56 11.84
C LYS A 27 -24.71 -18.45 10.33
N SER A 28 -24.76 -17.24 9.77
CA SER A 28 -24.83 -16.98 8.32
C SER A 28 -23.49 -17.23 7.61
N CYS A 29 -23.48 -17.28 6.28
CA CYS A 29 -22.22 -17.44 5.52
C CYS A 29 -21.33 -16.18 5.53
N SER A 30 -21.88 -15.00 5.85
CA SER A 30 -21.26 -13.67 5.78
C SER A 30 -20.17 -13.37 6.83
N GLU A 31 -19.46 -14.40 7.33
CA GLU A 31 -18.40 -14.27 8.33
C GLU A 31 -17.18 -15.18 8.01
N ARG A 32 -17.10 -15.80 6.82
CA ARG A 32 -16.11 -16.83 6.48
C ARG A 32 -15.76 -16.82 4.97
N PRO A 33 -14.52 -17.20 4.58
CA PRO A 33 -14.09 -17.21 3.17
C PRO A 33 -14.70 -18.35 2.33
N PHE A 34 -15.29 -19.36 2.98
CA PHE A 34 -15.99 -20.47 2.34
C PHE A 34 -17.48 -20.45 2.71
N CYS A 35 -18.35 -20.51 1.71
CA CYS A 35 -19.77 -20.74 1.93
C CYS A 35 -20.00 -22.18 2.40
N LYS A 36 -20.90 -22.39 3.37
CA LYS A 36 -21.22 -23.74 3.81
C LYS A 36 -22.13 -24.43 2.80
N LEU A 37 -21.75 -25.63 2.37
CA LEU A 37 -22.44 -26.40 1.33
C LEU A 37 -23.60 -27.24 1.88
N VAL A 38 -24.60 -27.46 1.02
CA VAL A 38 -25.64 -28.50 1.12
C VAL A 38 -25.68 -29.23 -0.22
N SER A 39 -25.98 -30.53 -0.20
CA SER A 39 -26.11 -31.35 -1.41
C SER A 39 -27.24 -32.35 -1.26
N ASP A 40 -28.17 -32.38 -2.21
CA ASP A 40 -29.34 -33.26 -2.24
C ASP A 40 -29.39 -34.02 -3.58
N THR A 41 -29.76 -35.30 -3.54
CA THR A 41 -30.03 -36.09 -4.75
C THR A 41 -31.39 -35.70 -5.33
N LEU A 42 -31.44 -35.42 -6.63
CA LEU A 42 -32.66 -34.94 -7.29
C LEU A 42 -33.69 -36.06 -7.46
N ASP A 43 -34.87 -35.84 -6.88
CA ASP A 43 -35.96 -36.81 -6.80
C ASP A 43 -36.53 -37.16 -8.18
N GLY A 44 -36.56 -38.44 -8.53
CA GLY A 44 -37.05 -38.94 -9.83
C GLY A 44 -36.01 -39.00 -10.97
N THR A 45 -34.75 -38.64 -10.72
CA THR A 45 -33.63 -38.83 -11.66
C THR A 45 -32.53 -39.71 -11.05
N ASP A 46 -32.40 -40.94 -11.55
CA ASP A 46 -31.35 -41.88 -11.13
C ASP A 46 -29.95 -41.36 -11.53
N GLY A 47 -29.31 -40.57 -10.66
CA GLY A 47 -27.90 -40.20 -10.77
C GLY A 47 -27.52 -38.72 -10.64
N SER A 48 -28.45 -37.78 -10.42
CA SER A 48 -28.12 -36.34 -10.39
C SER A 48 -28.02 -35.77 -8.96
N LEU A 49 -26.92 -35.08 -8.66
CA LEU A 49 -26.68 -34.38 -7.38
C LEU A 49 -26.79 -32.87 -7.57
N LEU A 50 -27.71 -32.23 -6.84
CA LEU A 50 -27.80 -30.78 -6.72
C LEU A 50 -26.92 -30.31 -5.55
N VAL A 51 -26.08 -29.31 -5.79
CA VAL A 51 -25.19 -28.70 -4.80
C VAL A 51 -25.50 -27.21 -4.71
N THR A 52 -25.71 -26.73 -3.48
CA THR A 52 -26.13 -25.34 -3.17
C THR A 52 -25.44 -24.80 -1.92
N PRO A 53 -25.39 -23.46 -1.73
CA PRO A 53 -25.13 -22.87 -0.42
C PRO A 53 -26.22 -23.24 0.60
N GLN A 54 -25.86 -23.32 1.88
CA GLN A 54 -26.83 -23.38 2.99
C GLN A 54 -27.61 -22.05 3.19
N ASP A 55 -27.27 -21.01 2.44
CA ASP A 55 -27.90 -19.71 2.53
C ASP A 55 -28.73 -19.46 1.26
N ASP A 56 -30.04 -19.68 1.34
CA ASP A 56 -31.01 -19.57 0.24
C ASP A 56 -31.03 -18.18 -0.44
N THR A 57 -30.39 -17.17 0.17
CA THR A 57 -30.24 -15.83 -0.42
C THR A 57 -29.17 -15.77 -1.53
N ILE A 58 -28.31 -16.80 -1.64
CA ILE A 58 -27.17 -16.86 -2.55
C ILE A 58 -27.55 -17.67 -3.81
N PRO A 59 -27.76 -17.03 -4.98
CA PRO A 59 -28.54 -17.62 -6.07
C PRO A 59 -27.73 -18.46 -7.07
N TYR A 60 -26.69 -19.18 -6.64
CA TYR A 60 -25.95 -20.12 -7.51
C TYR A 60 -26.20 -21.59 -7.13
N GLN A 61 -26.22 -22.44 -8.16
CA GLN A 61 -26.50 -23.87 -8.06
C GLN A 61 -25.53 -24.62 -8.97
N VAL A 62 -25.10 -25.82 -8.55
CA VAL A 62 -24.33 -26.74 -9.40
C VAL A 62 -25.07 -28.07 -9.47
N ILE A 63 -25.26 -28.60 -10.66
CA ILE A 63 -25.82 -29.94 -10.89
C ILE A 63 -24.70 -30.83 -11.42
N ILE A 64 -24.46 -31.95 -10.73
CA ILE A 64 -23.55 -33.01 -11.17
C ILE A 64 -24.41 -34.19 -11.61
N ASP A 65 -24.45 -34.43 -12.92
CA ASP A 65 -25.08 -35.61 -13.50
C ASP A 65 -24.06 -36.74 -13.54
N ALA A 66 -24.35 -37.89 -12.91
CA ALA A 66 -23.37 -38.95 -12.69
C ALA A 66 -22.81 -39.62 -13.96
N GLY A 67 -23.53 -39.56 -15.09
CA GLY A 67 -23.10 -40.19 -16.34
C GLY A 67 -23.11 -41.73 -16.28
N PRO A 68 -22.15 -42.42 -16.93
CA PRO A 68 -21.03 -41.88 -17.71
C PRO A 68 -21.46 -41.36 -19.11
N PRO A 69 -20.81 -40.32 -19.64
CA PRO A 69 -19.82 -39.48 -18.96
C PRO A 69 -20.50 -38.49 -18.00
N LEU A 70 -19.83 -38.16 -16.90
CA LEU A 70 -20.34 -37.17 -15.96
C LEU A 70 -20.48 -35.78 -16.62
N THR A 71 -21.40 -34.95 -16.14
CA THR A 71 -21.55 -33.56 -16.58
C THR A 71 -21.70 -32.66 -15.35
N ILE A 72 -21.01 -31.51 -15.33
CA ILE A 72 -21.13 -30.53 -14.24
C ILE A 72 -21.68 -29.23 -14.82
N THR A 73 -22.93 -28.89 -14.50
CA THR A 73 -23.60 -27.67 -14.96
C THR A 73 -23.67 -26.63 -13.85
N PHE A 74 -23.17 -25.43 -14.13
CA PHE A 74 -23.16 -24.28 -13.22
C PHE A 74 -24.28 -23.29 -13.58
N TYR A 75 -25.07 -22.87 -12.59
CA TYR A 75 -26.17 -21.92 -12.73
C TYR A 75 -25.99 -20.71 -11.81
N TYR A 76 -26.48 -19.57 -12.26
CA TYR A 76 -26.62 -18.33 -11.46
C TYR A 76 -27.97 -17.69 -11.78
N GLN A 77 -28.77 -17.38 -10.75
CA GLN A 77 -30.16 -16.91 -10.85
C GLN A 77 -31.06 -17.78 -11.74
N GLY A 78 -30.80 -19.10 -11.76
CA GLY A 78 -31.51 -20.07 -12.61
C GLY A 78 -31.07 -20.10 -14.08
N LEU A 79 -30.24 -19.15 -14.52
CA LEU A 79 -29.64 -19.16 -15.86
C LEU A 79 -28.39 -20.05 -15.87
N LYS A 80 -28.24 -20.84 -16.93
CA LYS A 80 -27.06 -21.71 -17.13
C LYS A 80 -25.85 -20.85 -17.51
N GLN A 81 -24.72 -21.03 -16.83
CA GLN A 81 -23.54 -20.16 -16.99
C GLN A 81 -22.37 -20.86 -17.68
N VAL A 82 -22.03 -22.08 -17.24
CA VAL A 82 -20.96 -22.92 -17.77
C VAL A 82 -21.40 -24.39 -17.68
N VAL A 83 -21.00 -25.22 -18.63
CA VAL A 83 -21.09 -26.69 -18.54
C VAL A 83 -19.68 -27.26 -18.67
N LEU A 84 -19.28 -28.16 -17.78
CA LEU A 84 -18.11 -29.01 -17.98
C LEU A 84 -18.57 -30.38 -18.50
N ASP A 85 -18.10 -30.71 -19.70
CA ASP A 85 -18.55 -31.87 -20.49
C ASP A 85 -17.55 -33.02 -20.38
N GLY A 86 -17.98 -34.10 -19.70
CA GLY A 86 -17.18 -35.30 -19.49
C GLY A 86 -17.02 -36.20 -20.71
N GLU A 87 -17.68 -35.96 -21.86
CA GLU A 87 -17.35 -36.67 -23.11
C GLU A 87 -15.87 -36.47 -23.50
N ARG A 88 -15.26 -35.40 -22.98
CA ARG A 88 -13.89 -34.96 -23.25
C ARG A 88 -13.02 -34.86 -21.99
N LEU A 89 -13.40 -35.53 -20.90
CA LEU A 89 -12.54 -35.65 -19.71
C LEU A 89 -11.59 -36.85 -19.84
N VAL A 90 -10.29 -36.57 -19.95
CA VAL A 90 -9.22 -37.57 -19.91
C VAL A 90 -8.23 -37.18 -18.80
N TYR A 91 -7.68 -38.16 -18.10
CA TYR A 91 -6.76 -37.94 -16.97
C TYR A 91 -5.78 -39.12 -16.90
N GLU A 92 -4.56 -38.93 -17.41
CA GLU A 92 -3.52 -39.96 -17.47
C GLU A 92 -2.57 -39.80 -16.28
N SER A 93 -2.41 -40.86 -15.48
CA SER A 93 -1.49 -40.91 -14.33
C SER A 93 -0.57 -42.13 -14.45
N THR A 94 0.41 -42.07 -15.35
CA THR A 94 1.43 -43.12 -15.55
C THR A 94 2.83 -42.56 -15.27
N ASP A 95 3.84 -43.43 -15.25
CA ASP A 95 5.25 -43.01 -15.14
C ASP A 95 5.69 -42.18 -16.37
N ASP A 96 5.10 -42.43 -17.54
CA ASP A 96 5.43 -41.80 -18.83
C ASP A 96 4.54 -40.60 -19.19
N SER A 97 3.37 -40.41 -18.56
CA SER A 97 2.41 -39.33 -18.88
C SER A 97 1.61 -38.87 -17.66
N LYS A 98 1.43 -37.55 -17.56
CA LYS A 98 0.60 -36.87 -16.56
C LYS A 98 -0.51 -36.02 -17.22
N ALA A 99 -0.81 -36.24 -18.50
CA ALA A 99 -1.70 -35.36 -19.27
C ALA A 99 -3.16 -35.38 -18.78
N PHE A 100 -3.88 -34.28 -18.99
CA PHE A 100 -5.33 -34.24 -18.83
C PHE A 100 -6.02 -33.35 -19.87
N THR A 101 -7.29 -33.62 -20.14
CA THR A 101 -8.11 -32.82 -21.05
C THR A 101 -9.51 -32.60 -20.49
N PHE A 102 -10.15 -31.48 -20.83
CA PHE A 102 -11.55 -31.19 -20.48
C PHE A 102 -12.20 -30.21 -21.46
N LYS A 103 -13.53 -30.29 -21.60
CA LYS A 103 -14.33 -29.36 -22.39
C LYS A 103 -15.22 -28.50 -21.50
N ALA A 104 -15.33 -27.22 -21.84
CA ALA A 104 -16.23 -26.27 -21.21
C ALA A 104 -17.09 -25.54 -22.25
N ASP A 105 -18.41 -25.59 -22.10
CA ASP A 105 -19.37 -24.85 -22.93
C ASP A 105 -19.86 -23.61 -22.19
N PHE A 106 -20.18 -22.55 -22.96
CA PHE A 106 -20.71 -21.27 -22.48
C PHE A 106 -22.11 -21.01 -23.08
N PRO A 107 -23.19 -21.62 -22.51
CA PRO A 107 -24.52 -21.55 -23.11
C PRO A 107 -25.05 -20.12 -23.19
N GLU A 108 -25.77 -19.78 -24.26
CA GLU A 108 -26.35 -18.47 -24.57
C GLU A 108 -25.32 -17.30 -24.61
N ALA A 109 -24.02 -17.57 -24.63
CA ALA A 109 -23.01 -16.58 -25.02
C ALA A 109 -22.98 -16.43 -26.56
N ASP A 110 -22.61 -15.24 -27.04
CA ASP A 110 -22.45 -14.92 -28.46
C ASP A 110 -20.97 -15.03 -28.90
N ARG A 111 -20.02 -14.74 -27.98
CA ARG A 111 -18.58 -14.69 -28.26
C ARG A 111 -17.73 -15.16 -27.08
N LEU A 112 -16.50 -15.58 -27.38
CA LEU A 112 -15.45 -15.90 -26.41
C LEU A 112 -14.33 -14.85 -26.44
N TYR A 113 -13.75 -14.58 -25.27
CA TYR A 113 -12.66 -13.63 -25.05
C TYR A 113 -11.65 -14.22 -24.05
N GLY A 114 -10.41 -13.70 -24.01
CA GLY A 114 -9.37 -14.11 -23.07
C GLY A 114 -8.14 -14.70 -23.75
N LEU A 115 -7.48 -15.67 -23.12
CA LEU A 115 -6.26 -16.36 -23.59
C LEU A 115 -5.17 -15.40 -24.12
N LEU A 116 -4.51 -14.67 -23.22
CA LEU A 116 -3.27 -13.93 -23.52
C LEU A 116 -2.08 -14.90 -23.39
N ASP A 117 -1.01 -14.84 -24.18
CA ASP A 117 -0.67 -13.86 -25.20
C ASP A 117 -0.65 -14.43 -26.63
N HIS A 118 -1.40 -13.78 -27.53
CA HIS A 118 -1.56 -14.15 -28.94
C HIS A 118 -1.77 -12.88 -29.76
N ALA A 119 -1.15 -12.81 -30.95
CA ALA A 119 -1.30 -11.69 -31.88
C ALA A 119 -2.63 -11.78 -32.65
N TRP A 120 -3.76 -11.72 -31.93
CA TRP A 120 -5.09 -12.04 -32.47
C TRP A 120 -6.03 -10.83 -32.48
N ASN A 121 -7.27 -11.04 -32.93
CA ASN A 121 -8.37 -10.12 -32.66
C ASN A 121 -8.84 -10.26 -31.20
N LEU A 122 -9.57 -9.27 -30.68
CA LEU A 122 -10.00 -9.28 -29.29
C LEU A 122 -10.96 -10.44 -28.95
N ALA A 123 -11.83 -10.82 -29.90
CA ALA A 123 -12.66 -12.02 -29.79
C ALA A 123 -11.93 -13.24 -30.36
N LEU A 124 -12.03 -14.38 -29.66
CA LEU A 124 -11.41 -15.63 -30.07
C LEU A 124 -12.10 -16.20 -31.32
N GLY A 125 -11.30 -16.77 -32.24
CA GLY A 125 -11.79 -17.41 -33.46
C GLY A 125 -12.18 -18.88 -33.27
N ASP A 126 -12.77 -19.47 -34.30
CA ASP A 126 -13.06 -20.92 -34.37
C ASP A 126 -11.85 -21.67 -34.97
N THR A 127 -11.16 -22.44 -34.12
CA THR A 127 -10.05 -23.33 -34.53
C THR A 127 -10.57 -24.67 -35.05
N ASN A 128 -11.72 -25.12 -34.54
CA ASN A 128 -12.27 -26.46 -34.76
C ASN A 128 -12.69 -26.74 -36.22
N ASN A 129 -12.95 -25.72 -37.03
CA ASN A 129 -13.50 -25.86 -38.39
C ASN A 129 -12.55 -25.47 -39.53
N GLY A 130 -11.29 -25.10 -39.26
CA GLY A 130 -10.33 -24.70 -40.31
C GLY A 130 -10.76 -23.45 -41.09
N THR A 131 -11.41 -22.52 -40.39
CA THR A 131 -11.85 -21.21 -40.93
C THR A 131 -11.06 -20.03 -40.36
N ALA A 132 -10.29 -20.25 -39.28
CA ALA A 132 -9.04 -19.52 -39.06
C ALA A 132 -8.05 -19.79 -40.21
N GLU A 133 -7.22 -18.81 -40.57
CA GLU A 133 -6.28 -18.94 -41.70
C GLU A 133 -5.13 -19.93 -41.43
N SER A 134 -4.89 -20.28 -40.16
CA SER A 134 -3.95 -21.32 -39.71
C SER A 134 -4.58 -22.72 -39.62
N GLY A 135 -5.67 -22.86 -38.87
CA GLY A 135 -6.34 -24.14 -38.58
C GLY A 135 -5.79 -24.92 -37.38
N ASP A 136 -4.86 -24.34 -36.63
CA ASP A 136 -4.29 -24.90 -35.40
C ASP A 136 -4.99 -24.38 -34.12
N PRO A 137 -5.02 -25.16 -33.02
CA PRO A 137 -5.49 -24.70 -31.71
C PRO A 137 -4.56 -23.63 -31.09
N LEU A 138 -5.09 -22.81 -30.19
CA LEU A 138 -4.31 -21.80 -29.46
C LEU A 138 -3.33 -22.48 -28.48
N ARG A 139 -2.07 -22.04 -28.43
CA ARG A 139 -1.03 -22.63 -27.55
C ARG A 139 -0.65 -21.66 -26.43
N LEU A 140 -0.75 -22.08 -25.18
CA LEU A 140 -0.23 -21.33 -24.02
C LEU A 140 1.11 -21.93 -23.56
N ARG A 141 2.19 -21.35 -24.08
CA ARG A 141 3.58 -21.71 -23.78
C ARG A 141 4.48 -20.49 -23.98
N ASN A 142 5.03 -19.93 -22.90
CA ASN A 142 5.88 -18.75 -22.96
C ASN A 142 7.11 -19.00 -23.87
N SER A 143 7.14 -18.40 -25.06
CA SER A 143 8.09 -18.74 -26.14
C SER A 143 8.73 -17.50 -26.77
N ASP A 144 10.01 -17.57 -27.16
CA ASP A 144 10.70 -16.48 -27.87
C ASP A 144 10.36 -16.47 -29.38
N SER A 145 9.13 -16.07 -29.67
CA SER A 145 8.56 -15.99 -31.02
C SER A 145 9.05 -14.75 -31.78
N TRP A 146 10.36 -14.65 -32.01
CA TRP A 146 11.02 -13.53 -32.71
C TRP A 146 10.38 -13.22 -34.06
N GLY A 147 9.79 -12.03 -34.20
CA GLY A 147 9.10 -11.61 -35.44
C GLY A 147 7.85 -12.42 -35.75
N TYR A 148 7.04 -12.71 -34.71
CA TYR A 148 5.79 -13.46 -34.81
C TYR A 148 4.84 -12.96 -35.91
N GLU A 149 4.02 -13.87 -36.44
CA GLU A 149 3.01 -13.56 -37.44
C GLU A 149 1.78 -12.89 -36.79
N ALA A 150 1.32 -11.78 -37.36
CA ALA A 150 0.07 -11.13 -36.96
C ALA A 150 -1.15 -11.96 -37.41
N ASN A 151 -2.15 -12.09 -36.54
CA ASN A 151 -3.34 -12.94 -36.68
C ASN A 151 -3.03 -14.45 -36.64
N SER A 152 -2.14 -14.86 -35.72
CA SER A 152 -1.71 -16.24 -35.50
C SER A 152 -2.14 -16.77 -34.11
N PRO A 153 -2.54 -18.06 -33.98
CA PRO A 153 -2.85 -18.70 -32.70
C PRO A 153 -1.59 -19.26 -32.00
N MET A 154 -0.41 -19.05 -32.58
CA MET A 154 0.86 -19.48 -31.99
C MET A 154 1.12 -18.78 -30.65
N ALA A 155 1.69 -19.53 -29.71
CA ALA A 155 2.11 -18.99 -28.43
C ALA A 155 3.11 -17.84 -28.61
N LEU A 156 2.84 -16.74 -27.92
CA LEU A 156 3.82 -15.67 -27.72
C LEU A 156 4.49 -15.85 -26.35
N TYR A 157 4.81 -14.75 -25.70
CA TYR A 157 5.73 -14.70 -24.57
C TYR A 157 5.07 -15.04 -23.23
N GLY A 158 3.74 -14.92 -23.11
CA GLY A 158 3.01 -15.10 -21.85
C GLY A 158 1.78 -16.01 -21.95
N ALA A 159 1.33 -16.48 -20.79
CA ALA A 159 0.22 -17.42 -20.67
C ALA A 159 -0.76 -17.00 -19.56
N ARG A 160 -2.01 -16.72 -19.95
CA ARG A 160 -3.13 -16.44 -19.04
C ARG A 160 -4.30 -17.37 -19.39
N PRO A 161 -4.36 -18.57 -18.77
CA PRO A 161 -5.35 -19.62 -19.09
C PRO A 161 -6.74 -19.30 -18.51
N VAL A 162 -7.35 -18.23 -19.02
CA VAL A 162 -8.66 -17.72 -18.62
C VAL A 162 -9.48 -17.37 -19.87
N VAL A 163 -10.75 -17.77 -19.85
CA VAL A 163 -11.72 -17.59 -20.95
C VAL A 163 -13.00 -16.99 -20.39
N TYR A 164 -13.57 -16.00 -21.09
CA TYR A 164 -14.86 -15.39 -20.80
C TYR A 164 -15.83 -15.64 -21.97
N GLY A 165 -17.02 -16.18 -21.68
CA GLY A 165 -18.14 -16.25 -22.61
C GLY A 165 -19.10 -15.09 -22.36
N HIS A 166 -19.48 -14.35 -23.40
CA HIS A 166 -20.30 -13.14 -23.27
C HIS A 166 -21.44 -13.06 -24.29
N SER A 167 -22.61 -12.64 -23.82
CA SER A 167 -23.70 -12.06 -24.61
C SER A 167 -24.29 -10.83 -23.91
N GLU A 168 -25.16 -10.07 -24.57
CA GLU A 168 -25.79 -8.85 -24.02
C GLU A 168 -26.36 -9.03 -22.59
N ASN A 169 -26.87 -10.22 -22.27
CA ASN A 169 -27.57 -10.49 -21.02
C ASN A 169 -26.69 -11.10 -19.92
N LYS A 170 -25.47 -11.58 -20.23
CA LYS A 170 -24.56 -12.19 -19.24
C LYS A 170 -23.10 -12.32 -19.69
N THR A 171 -22.22 -12.47 -18.71
CA THR A 171 -20.83 -12.91 -18.89
C THR A 171 -20.52 -13.97 -17.85
N SER A 172 -20.01 -15.11 -18.29
CA SER A 172 -19.47 -16.18 -17.44
C SER A 172 -18.01 -16.45 -17.82
N GLY A 173 -17.25 -17.12 -16.97
CA GLY A 173 -15.82 -17.34 -17.20
C GLY A 173 -15.26 -18.56 -16.50
N ILE A 174 -14.11 -19.03 -17.00
CA ILE A 174 -13.29 -20.07 -16.36
C ILE A 174 -11.82 -19.64 -16.33
N PHE A 175 -11.10 -20.02 -15.28
CA PHE A 175 -9.66 -19.82 -15.12
C PHE A 175 -9.00 -21.12 -14.63
N LEU A 176 -8.11 -21.69 -15.44
CA LEU A 176 -7.37 -22.90 -15.10
C LEU A 176 -6.04 -22.54 -14.43
N HIS A 177 -5.91 -22.83 -13.14
CA HIS A 177 -4.75 -22.51 -12.32
C HIS A 177 -3.64 -23.57 -12.48
N ASN A 178 -3.09 -23.66 -13.70
CA ASN A 178 -2.07 -24.64 -14.10
C ASN A 178 -0.94 -23.95 -14.91
N ALA A 179 0.32 -24.33 -14.66
CA ALA A 179 1.52 -23.71 -15.22
C ALA A 179 2.26 -24.53 -16.31
N ALA A 180 1.74 -25.71 -16.65
CA ALA A 180 2.26 -26.54 -17.74
C ALA A 180 1.87 -25.97 -19.12
N GLU A 181 2.41 -26.57 -20.19
CA GLU A 181 1.98 -26.28 -21.57
C GLU A 181 0.50 -26.69 -21.77
N GLN A 182 -0.25 -25.83 -22.48
CA GLN A 182 -1.66 -26.03 -22.77
C GLN A 182 -1.96 -25.74 -24.24
N TRP A 183 -2.88 -26.53 -24.81
CA TRP A 183 -3.47 -26.30 -26.12
C TRP A 183 -4.99 -26.16 -25.97
N ILE A 184 -5.58 -25.15 -26.60
CA ILE A 184 -6.99 -24.80 -26.45
C ILE A 184 -7.65 -24.73 -27.82
N ASP A 185 -8.59 -25.64 -28.06
CA ASP A 185 -9.48 -25.61 -29.22
C ASP A 185 -10.69 -24.73 -28.89
N ALA A 186 -10.95 -23.69 -29.66
CA ALA A 186 -12.08 -22.78 -29.51
C ALA A 186 -13.12 -23.00 -30.63
N SER A 187 -14.41 -22.85 -30.29
CA SER A 187 -15.54 -23.04 -31.20
C SER A 187 -16.57 -21.94 -30.97
N SER A 188 -17.08 -21.36 -32.07
CA SER A 188 -18.14 -20.34 -32.05
C SER A 188 -19.55 -20.91 -31.80
N GLY A 189 -19.69 -22.23 -31.71
CA GLY A 189 -20.97 -22.91 -31.56
C GLY A 189 -21.85 -22.85 -32.81
N SER A 190 -23.12 -23.22 -32.69
CA SER A 190 -24.08 -23.19 -33.80
C SER A 190 -24.67 -21.78 -34.00
N ASP A 191 -24.71 -21.30 -35.24
CA ASP A 191 -25.19 -19.96 -35.61
C ASP A 191 -24.50 -18.80 -34.86
N GLY A 192 -23.29 -19.03 -34.34
CA GLY A 192 -22.54 -18.06 -33.53
C GLY A 192 -23.04 -17.92 -32.09
N LYS A 193 -23.62 -18.98 -31.52
CA LYS A 193 -24.12 -19.06 -30.14
C LYS A 193 -23.78 -20.41 -29.50
N ASP A 194 -23.81 -20.43 -28.18
CA ASP A 194 -23.39 -21.56 -27.33
C ASP A 194 -21.93 -22.01 -27.62
N PRO A 195 -20.96 -21.07 -27.62
CA PRO A 195 -19.56 -21.38 -27.92
C PRO A 195 -18.90 -22.26 -26.83
N SER A 196 -17.83 -22.94 -27.20
CA SER A 196 -17.15 -23.92 -26.33
C SER A 196 -15.63 -23.85 -26.47
N VAL A 197 -14.91 -24.23 -25.40
CA VAL A 197 -13.46 -24.46 -25.41
C VAL A 197 -13.13 -25.89 -24.97
N TYR A 198 -12.08 -26.46 -25.57
CA TYR A 198 -11.52 -27.75 -25.22
C TYR A 198 -10.04 -27.58 -24.87
N PHE A 199 -9.69 -27.82 -23.61
CA PHE A 199 -8.33 -27.74 -23.10
C PHE A 199 -7.65 -29.11 -23.16
N ILE A 200 -6.41 -29.12 -23.62
CA ILE A 200 -5.45 -30.22 -23.56
C ILE A 200 -4.24 -29.70 -22.77
N VAL A 201 -3.87 -30.38 -21.68
CA VAL A 201 -2.85 -29.92 -20.73
C VAL A 201 -1.84 -31.04 -20.50
N GLU A 202 -0.56 -30.72 -20.58
CA GLU A 202 0.50 -31.73 -20.58
C GLU A 202 0.71 -32.40 -19.21
N ARG A 203 0.63 -31.63 -18.11
CA ARG A 203 0.95 -32.11 -16.75
C ARG A 203 0.42 -31.20 -15.62
N ALA A 204 1.04 -31.26 -14.43
CA ALA A 204 0.57 -30.68 -13.18
C ALA A 204 -0.88 -31.10 -12.78
N ALA A 205 -1.46 -30.42 -11.79
CA ALA A 205 -2.79 -30.72 -11.26
C ALA A 205 -3.94 -30.04 -12.04
N PHE A 206 -5.14 -30.62 -11.97
CA PHE A 206 -6.38 -29.99 -12.40
C PHE A 206 -6.91 -29.08 -11.28
N ASP A 207 -6.92 -27.76 -11.51
CA ASP A 207 -7.40 -26.75 -10.57
C ASP A 207 -8.12 -25.63 -11.35
N LEU A 208 -9.45 -25.68 -11.42
CA LEU A 208 -10.28 -24.82 -12.27
C LEU A 208 -11.19 -23.93 -11.44
N PHE A 209 -11.15 -22.62 -11.67
CA PHE A 209 -12.07 -21.65 -11.09
C PHE A 209 -13.15 -21.27 -12.11
N VAL A 210 -14.42 -21.44 -11.73
CA VAL A 210 -15.59 -20.97 -12.48
C VAL A 210 -16.05 -19.64 -11.89
N LEU A 211 -16.24 -18.65 -12.77
CA LEU A 211 -16.61 -17.27 -12.47
C LEU A 211 -18.02 -17.02 -13.05
N LEU A 212 -19.00 -16.74 -12.19
CA LEU A 212 -20.41 -16.69 -12.61
C LEU A 212 -20.94 -15.29 -12.96
N GLY A 213 -20.09 -14.26 -12.89
CA GLY A 213 -20.47 -12.89 -13.23
C GLY A 213 -21.55 -12.33 -12.28
N PRO A 214 -22.68 -11.78 -12.80
CA PRO A 214 -23.19 -11.95 -14.17
C PRO A 214 -22.71 -10.93 -15.23
N SER A 215 -22.08 -9.81 -14.87
CA SER A 215 -21.64 -8.77 -15.84
C SER A 215 -20.15 -8.89 -16.23
N PRO A 216 -19.71 -8.25 -17.35
CA PRO A 216 -18.28 -8.17 -17.70
C PRO A 216 -17.43 -7.57 -16.58
N LYS A 217 -18.01 -6.60 -15.85
CA LYS A 217 -17.38 -5.91 -14.73
C LYS A 217 -17.18 -6.82 -13.53
N GLU A 218 -18.16 -7.67 -13.22
CA GLU A 218 -18.05 -8.64 -12.12
C GLU A 218 -17.07 -9.77 -12.45
N ILE A 219 -17.03 -10.26 -13.69
CA ILE A 219 -16.06 -11.28 -14.14
C ILE A 219 -14.61 -10.80 -13.98
N VAL A 220 -14.28 -9.58 -14.42
CA VAL A 220 -12.92 -9.02 -14.25
C VAL A 220 -12.58 -8.81 -12.77
N ARG A 221 -13.55 -8.37 -11.96
CA ARG A 221 -13.38 -8.23 -10.49
C ARG A 221 -13.24 -9.57 -9.77
N GLN A 222 -13.92 -10.62 -10.23
CA GLN A 222 -13.77 -11.98 -9.72
C GLN A 222 -12.37 -12.53 -10.04
N PHE A 223 -11.89 -12.35 -11.27
CA PHE A 223 -10.56 -12.79 -11.70
C PHE A 223 -9.40 -12.01 -11.02
N THR A 224 -9.48 -10.68 -10.96
CA THR A 224 -8.50 -9.84 -10.23
C THR A 224 -8.63 -9.93 -8.71
N GLY A 225 -9.78 -10.36 -8.19
CA GLY A 225 -9.96 -10.75 -6.80
C GLY A 225 -9.22 -12.04 -6.45
N LEU A 226 -9.20 -13.04 -7.34
CA LEU A 226 -8.41 -14.25 -7.18
C LEU A 226 -6.91 -13.98 -7.38
N THR A 227 -6.51 -13.33 -8.48
CA THR A 227 -5.10 -13.23 -8.90
C THR A 227 -4.37 -11.97 -8.44
N GLY A 228 -5.07 -11.06 -7.76
CA GLY A 228 -4.57 -9.76 -7.33
C GLY A 228 -4.68 -8.66 -8.39
N LYS A 229 -4.60 -7.41 -7.93
CA LYS A 229 -4.72 -6.18 -8.73
C LYS A 229 -3.33 -5.62 -9.05
N ALA A 230 -3.21 -4.85 -10.13
CA ALA A 230 -1.96 -4.19 -10.48
C ALA A 230 -1.61 -3.04 -9.53
N HIS A 231 -0.32 -2.69 -9.44
CA HIS A 231 0.17 -1.53 -8.69
C HIS A 231 0.14 -0.24 -9.52
N LEU A 232 0.17 0.90 -8.84
CA LEU A 232 0.15 2.24 -9.46
C LEU A 232 1.53 2.55 -10.09
N PRO A 233 1.66 2.71 -11.42
CA PRO A 233 2.96 2.74 -12.07
C PRO A 233 3.75 4.05 -11.89
N GLN A 234 5.05 3.96 -12.16
CA GLN A 234 5.98 5.08 -12.20
C GLN A 234 5.71 6.00 -13.38
N ILE A 235 5.45 7.28 -13.10
CA ILE A 235 4.96 8.23 -14.11
C ILE A 235 5.98 8.56 -15.22
N TRP A 236 7.28 8.40 -14.95
CA TRP A 236 8.37 8.64 -15.91
C TRP A 236 8.61 7.44 -16.85
N ALA A 237 8.09 6.25 -16.54
CA ALA A 237 8.15 5.07 -17.42
C ALA A 237 7.21 5.20 -18.63
N LEU A 238 6.49 6.32 -18.73
CA LEU A 238 5.69 6.77 -19.88
C LEU A 238 6.48 7.75 -20.77
N GLY A 239 7.80 7.82 -20.60
CA GLY A 239 8.72 8.73 -21.28
C GLY A 239 9.61 8.06 -22.34
N TYR A 240 10.59 8.80 -22.86
CA TYR A 240 11.53 8.31 -23.87
C TYR A 240 12.80 7.71 -23.24
N HIS A 241 13.22 6.53 -23.72
CA HIS A 241 14.39 5.79 -23.25
C HIS A 241 15.40 5.58 -24.40
N GLN A 242 16.67 5.96 -24.20
CA GLN A 242 17.72 5.79 -25.21
C GLN A 242 18.48 4.47 -24.99
N CYS A 243 18.13 3.43 -25.76
CA CYS A 243 19.01 2.28 -26.02
C CYS A 243 19.97 2.61 -27.20
N ARG A 244 21.09 1.87 -27.35
CA ARG A 244 21.71 1.69 -28.67
C ARG A 244 22.48 0.38 -28.85
N PHE A 245 22.30 -0.24 -30.01
CA PHE A 245 23.18 -1.25 -30.58
C PHE A 245 24.28 -0.56 -31.42
N SER A 246 25.57 -0.65 -31.11
CA SER A 246 26.18 -1.09 -29.85
C SER A 246 27.04 0.01 -29.22
N TYR A 247 27.46 -0.21 -27.98
CA TYR A 247 28.70 0.35 -27.43
C TYR A 247 29.90 0.03 -28.35
N LYS A 248 30.93 0.87 -28.32
CA LYS A 248 31.76 1.13 -29.52
C LYS A 248 33.05 0.34 -29.62
N SER A 249 33.58 -0.21 -28.54
CA SER A 249 34.81 -1.00 -28.57
C SER A 249 34.77 -2.12 -27.53
N GLN A 250 35.74 -3.02 -27.63
CA GLN A 250 35.91 -4.06 -26.62
C GLN A 250 36.22 -3.46 -25.23
N ASP A 251 36.86 -2.29 -25.18
CA ASP A 251 37.33 -1.68 -23.92
C ASP A 251 36.23 -0.83 -23.25
N ASP A 252 35.35 -0.23 -24.05
CA ASP A 252 34.08 0.43 -23.67
C ASP A 252 33.13 -0.54 -22.92
N VAL A 253 33.32 -1.84 -23.11
CA VAL A 253 32.59 -2.92 -22.42
C VAL A 253 33.46 -3.59 -21.33
N LYS A 254 34.77 -3.79 -21.55
CA LYS A 254 35.67 -4.41 -20.53
C LYS A 254 35.74 -3.62 -19.23
N ASP A 255 35.78 -2.28 -19.22
CA ASP A 255 35.86 -1.54 -17.95
C ASP A 255 34.57 -1.63 -17.11
N VAL A 256 33.46 -2.01 -17.75
CA VAL A 256 32.18 -2.34 -17.11
C VAL A 256 32.18 -3.79 -16.58
N VAL A 257 32.75 -4.74 -17.33
CA VAL A 257 32.75 -6.18 -16.99
C VAL A 257 33.85 -6.56 -15.99
N ALA A 258 35.08 -6.08 -16.17
CA ALA A 258 36.28 -6.53 -15.46
C ALA A 258 36.34 -6.14 -13.96
N ARG A 259 35.23 -5.67 -13.39
CA ARG A 259 35.05 -5.35 -11.96
C ARG A 259 34.14 -6.37 -11.24
N LEU A 260 33.68 -7.40 -11.95
CA LEU A 260 32.70 -8.38 -11.47
C LEU A 260 33.26 -9.81 -11.35
N ASP A 261 34.37 -10.12 -12.02
CA ASP A 261 34.90 -11.50 -12.19
C ASP A 261 35.80 -12.01 -11.02
N GLU A 262 35.91 -11.31 -9.88
CA GLU A 262 37.05 -11.51 -8.96
C GLU A 262 36.91 -12.62 -7.89
N ASN A 263 35.81 -13.38 -7.82
CA ASN A 263 35.65 -14.53 -6.90
C ASN A 263 34.85 -15.70 -7.53
N ASP A 264 35.22 -16.94 -7.20
CA ASP A 264 35.02 -18.15 -8.04
C ASP A 264 34.24 -19.29 -7.34
N PHE A 265 33.26 -19.90 -8.02
CA PHE A 265 32.51 -21.10 -7.58
C PHE A 265 31.93 -21.94 -8.74
N PRO A 266 31.99 -23.29 -8.70
CA PRO A 266 31.35 -24.20 -9.65
C PRO A 266 29.98 -24.74 -9.15
N GLY A 267 29.08 -25.27 -9.98
CA GLY A 267 29.08 -25.38 -11.45
C GLY A 267 27.73 -25.97 -11.91
N THR A 268 27.15 -25.39 -12.96
CA THR A 268 25.68 -25.34 -13.15
C THR A 268 25.28 -25.83 -14.55
N PRO A 269 24.05 -26.36 -14.79
CA PRO A 269 23.58 -26.65 -16.14
C PRO A 269 23.72 -25.44 -17.06
N SER A 270 24.23 -25.65 -18.28
CA SER A 270 24.55 -24.56 -19.20
C SER A 270 24.19 -24.86 -20.64
N ALA A 271 23.62 -23.86 -21.32
CA ALA A 271 23.27 -23.85 -22.74
C ALA A 271 23.49 -22.43 -23.30
N ASP A 272 23.50 -22.26 -24.63
CA ASP A 272 23.80 -20.96 -25.23
C ASP A 272 22.63 -19.96 -25.08
N CYS A 273 22.97 -18.70 -24.82
CA CYS A 273 22.09 -17.53 -24.86
C CYS A 273 22.90 -16.32 -25.39
N TRP A 274 22.49 -15.06 -25.14
CA TRP A 274 23.23 -13.87 -25.60
C TRP A 274 24.74 -13.83 -25.22
N PRO A 275 25.18 -14.33 -24.05
CA PRO A 275 26.61 -14.43 -23.70
C PRO A 275 27.37 -15.58 -24.38
N GLY A 276 26.69 -16.47 -25.12
CA GLY A 276 27.13 -17.85 -25.31
C GLY A 276 26.72 -18.72 -24.11
N ALA A 277 27.54 -19.71 -23.75
CA ALA A 277 27.24 -20.68 -22.72
C ALA A 277 26.89 -20.00 -21.38
N SER A 278 25.63 -20.15 -20.99
CA SER A 278 24.97 -19.44 -19.88
C SER A 278 24.27 -20.43 -18.97
N SER A 279 24.07 -20.04 -17.71
CA SER A 279 23.27 -20.79 -16.73
C SER A 279 22.15 -19.91 -16.20
N TRP A 280 20.99 -20.52 -15.95
CA TRP A 280 19.80 -19.85 -15.45
C TRP A 280 19.67 -20.04 -13.94
N ILE A 281 19.05 -19.06 -13.28
CA ILE A 281 18.75 -19.12 -11.85
C ILE A 281 17.44 -19.88 -11.66
N ASP A 282 17.42 -20.81 -10.72
CA ASP A 282 16.19 -21.50 -10.34
C ASP A 282 15.36 -20.64 -9.38
N TYR A 283 14.47 -19.80 -9.92
CA TYR A 283 13.57 -18.97 -9.12
C TYR A 283 12.46 -19.75 -8.38
N LEU A 284 12.39 -21.09 -8.53
CA LEU A 284 11.56 -21.94 -7.67
C LEU A 284 12.26 -22.23 -6.32
N ASN A 285 13.60 -22.20 -6.28
CA ASN A 285 14.35 -22.18 -5.03
C ASN A 285 14.28 -20.76 -4.41
N PRO A 286 13.67 -20.58 -3.23
CA PRO A 286 13.63 -19.27 -2.56
C PRO A 286 15.05 -18.73 -2.37
N GLU A 287 16.00 -19.53 -1.86
CA GLU A 287 17.37 -19.06 -1.59
C GLU A 287 18.07 -18.49 -2.84
N ALA A 288 17.74 -18.99 -4.04
CA ALA A 288 18.30 -18.52 -5.30
C ALA A 288 17.56 -17.29 -5.87
N ALA A 289 16.23 -17.20 -5.67
CA ALA A 289 15.43 -16.01 -5.93
C ALA A 289 15.86 -14.83 -5.05
N ASP A 290 16.12 -15.11 -3.77
CA ASP A 290 16.52 -14.14 -2.75
C ASP A 290 17.95 -13.68 -3.04
N TYR A 291 18.87 -14.61 -3.29
CA TYR A 291 20.21 -14.32 -3.79
C TYR A 291 20.18 -13.38 -5.00
N TYR A 292 19.37 -13.68 -6.02
CA TYR A 292 19.21 -12.83 -7.20
C TYR A 292 18.68 -11.43 -6.86
N SER A 293 17.70 -11.32 -5.97
CA SER A 293 17.14 -10.03 -5.55
C SER A 293 18.21 -9.10 -4.95
N THR A 294 19.15 -9.63 -4.15
CA THR A 294 20.20 -8.81 -3.54
C THR A 294 21.15 -8.15 -4.55
N TRP A 295 21.27 -8.71 -5.77
CA TRP A 295 22.13 -8.15 -6.82
C TRP A 295 21.66 -6.79 -7.33
N PHE A 296 20.39 -6.42 -7.13
CA PHE A 296 19.88 -5.11 -7.56
C PHE A 296 20.29 -3.96 -6.61
N SER A 297 20.78 -4.25 -5.41
CA SER A 297 21.28 -3.25 -4.45
C SER A 297 22.36 -2.34 -5.05
N PHE A 298 22.45 -1.08 -4.62
CA PHE A 298 23.46 -0.13 -5.12
C PHE A 298 24.91 -0.55 -4.81
N GLU A 299 25.11 -1.45 -3.84
CA GLU A 299 26.41 -2.04 -3.51
C GLU A 299 26.83 -3.11 -4.52
N LYS A 300 25.94 -4.09 -4.80
CA LYS A 300 26.24 -5.20 -5.72
C LYS A 300 26.09 -4.79 -7.19
N PHE A 301 25.07 -4.00 -7.54
CA PHE A 301 24.95 -3.36 -8.85
C PHE A 301 25.84 -2.12 -8.91
N ASN A 302 27.15 -2.33 -8.82
CA ASN A 302 28.17 -1.29 -8.76
C ASN A 302 28.02 -0.28 -9.91
N GLY A 303 28.00 1.02 -9.58
CA GLY A 303 27.79 2.11 -10.54
C GLY A 303 26.31 2.40 -10.87
N SER A 304 25.36 1.58 -10.43
CA SER A 304 23.94 1.98 -10.44
C SER A 304 23.70 3.15 -9.46
N THR A 305 22.67 3.94 -9.72
CA THR A 305 22.31 5.11 -8.90
C THR A 305 20.79 5.22 -8.82
N PRO A 306 20.22 6.03 -7.91
CA PRO A 306 18.79 6.32 -7.86
C PRO A 306 18.13 6.82 -9.16
N THR A 307 18.94 7.16 -10.19
CA THR A 307 18.53 7.49 -11.56
C THR A 307 18.09 6.27 -12.38
N LEU A 308 18.58 5.06 -12.05
CA LEU A 308 18.19 3.79 -12.67
C LEU A 308 16.82 3.35 -12.11
N ALA A 309 15.78 4.09 -12.45
CA ALA A 309 14.51 4.03 -11.74
C ALA A 309 13.66 2.75 -12.00
N GLY A 310 14.09 1.84 -12.87
CA GLY A 310 13.46 0.54 -13.11
C GLY A 310 14.36 -0.42 -13.89
N ILE A 311 13.87 -1.65 -14.09
CA ILE A 311 14.56 -2.76 -14.77
C ILE A 311 13.66 -3.32 -15.88
N TRP A 312 14.30 -3.88 -16.91
CA TRP A 312 13.66 -4.66 -17.95
C TRP A 312 14.10 -6.12 -17.78
N ASN A 313 13.16 -7.01 -17.47
CA ASN A 313 13.34 -8.45 -17.59
C ASN A 313 12.96 -8.86 -19.01
N ASP A 314 13.88 -9.51 -19.69
CA ASP A 314 13.75 -9.98 -21.06
C ASP A 314 14.33 -11.40 -21.13
N MET A 315 14.04 -12.16 -22.19
CA MET A 315 14.49 -13.55 -22.36
C MET A 315 14.01 -14.50 -21.23
N ASN A 316 12.98 -14.11 -20.48
CA ASN A 316 12.56 -14.73 -19.23
C ASN A 316 11.43 -15.77 -19.39
N GLU A 317 11.27 -16.29 -20.60
CA GLU A 317 10.39 -17.40 -20.97
C GLU A 317 10.64 -18.71 -20.18
N PRO A 318 11.88 -19.24 -20.01
CA PRO A 318 13.20 -18.71 -20.36
C PRO A 318 13.66 -19.04 -21.79
N ALA A 319 14.28 -18.08 -22.47
CA ALA A 319 14.81 -18.28 -23.82
C ALA A 319 16.20 -18.94 -23.81
N VAL A 320 16.34 -20.03 -24.56
CA VAL A 320 17.58 -20.79 -24.81
C VAL A 320 17.85 -20.79 -26.31
N PHE A 321 19.10 -20.64 -26.76
CA PHE A 321 19.41 -20.56 -28.20
C PHE A 321 19.72 -21.93 -28.82
N ASP A 322 18.90 -22.92 -28.49
CA ASP A 322 18.86 -24.23 -29.13
C ASP A 322 17.49 -24.41 -29.83
N ASP A 323 17.50 -24.50 -31.15
CA ASP A 323 16.29 -24.73 -31.94
C ASP A 323 15.68 -26.13 -31.69
N SER A 324 16.45 -27.09 -31.15
CA SER A 324 15.98 -28.46 -30.88
C SER A 324 15.11 -28.57 -29.62
N THR A 325 15.13 -27.56 -28.75
CA THR A 325 14.25 -27.45 -27.57
C THR A 325 13.09 -26.46 -27.79
N GLU A 326 12.83 -26.06 -29.05
CA GLU A 326 11.95 -24.94 -29.41
C GLU A 326 12.32 -23.64 -28.67
N LYS A 327 13.62 -23.42 -28.43
CA LYS A 327 14.21 -22.24 -27.77
C LYS A 327 13.83 -22.00 -26.30
N THR A 328 13.47 -23.05 -25.56
CA THR A 328 13.31 -23.01 -24.09
C THR A 328 14.14 -24.10 -23.41
N MET A 329 14.06 -24.23 -22.08
CA MET A 329 14.67 -25.35 -21.34
C MET A 329 14.02 -26.70 -21.73
N PRO A 330 14.79 -27.80 -21.78
CA PRO A 330 14.24 -29.15 -21.82
C PRO A 330 13.30 -29.41 -20.63
N TRP A 331 12.23 -30.16 -20.86
CA TRP A 331 11.17 -30.36 -19.86
C TRP A 331 11.63 -31.11 -18.62
N GLU A 332 12.59 -32.02 -18.77
CA GLU A 332 13.16 -32.86 -17.73
C GLU A 332 14.13 -32.12 -16.78
N VAL A 333 14.44 -30.85 -17.05
CA VAL A 333 15.29 -30.01 -16.19
C VAL A 333 14.68 -29.93 -14.79
N GLN A 334 15.49 -30.26 -13.78
CA GLN A 334 15.07 -30.36 -12.39
C GLN A 334 15.21 -29.02 -11.66
N HIS A 335 14.10 -28.56 -11.09
CA HIS A 335 13.99 -27.41 -10.21
C HIS A 335 13.84 -27.85 -8.73
N TYR A 336 13.91 -26.88 -7.83
CA TYR A 336 13.75 -27.04 -6.39
C TYR A 336 12.59 -27.97 -6.00
N GLY A 337 12.83 -28.85 -5.02
CA GLY A 337 11.86 -29.86 -4.58
C GLY A 337 11.73 -31.10 -5.47
N GLY A 338 12.46 -31.17 -6.60
CA GLY A 338 12.33 -32.27 -7.57
C GLY A 338 11.17 -32.07 -8.53
N VAL A 339 10.97 -30.82 -8.98
CA VAL A 339 9.92 -30.42 -9.92
C VAL A 339 10.53 -30.31 -11.32
N GLU A 340 9.86 -30.82 -12.34
CA GLU A 340 10.30 -30.71 -13.74
C GLU A 340 9.97 -29.33 -14.33
N HIS A 341 10.80 -28.83 -15.25
CA HIS A 341 10.55 -27.55 -15.91
C HIS A 341 9.18 -27.49 -16.59
N GLY A 342 8.74 -28.60 -17.19
CA GLY A 342 7.41 -28.70 -17.79
C GLY A 342 6.23 -28.49 -16.82
N ASP A 343 6.41 -28.67 -15.50
CA ASP A 343 5.34 -28.44 -14.51
C ASP A 343 5.23 -26.95 -14.12
N ILE A 344 6.26 -26.13 -14.39
CA ILE A 344 6.35 -24.72 -13.98
C ILE A 344 6.67 -23.73 -15.12
N HIS A 345 6.84 -24.20 -16.35
CA HIS A 345 7.37 -23.42 -17.46
C HIS A 345 6.71 -22.03 -17.59
N ASN A 346 5.38 -21.97 -17.67
CA ASN A 346 4.65 -20.73 -17.86
C ASN A 346 4.71 -19.76 -16.66
N ILE A 347 5.17 -20.20 -15.47
CA ILE A 347 5.43 -19.31 -14.32
C ILE A 347 6.89 -18.92 -14.15
N TYR A 348 7.85 -19.44 -14.93
CA TYR A 348 9.27 -19.11 -14.75
C TYR A 348 9.51 -17.60 -14.85
N GLY A 349 8.91 -16.93 -15.83
CA GLY A 349 8.95 -15.46 -15.96
C GLY A 349 8.24 -14.72 -14.83
N LEU A 350 7.13 -15.26 -14.29
CA LEU A 350 6.46 -14.71 -13.10
C LEU A 350 7.39 -14.76 -11.86
N LEU A 351 8.11 -15.86 -11.66
CA LEU A 351 9.08 -15.99 -10.57
C LEU A 351 10.29 -15.06 -10.76
N HIS A 352 10.76 -14.87 -12.00
CA HIS A 352 11.81 -13.92 -12.32
C HIS A 352 11.42 -12.47 -12.01
N VAL A 353 10.25 -12.01 -12.49
CA VAL A 353 9.80 -10.63 -12.22
C VAL A 353 9.45 -10.40 -10.76
N LYS A 354 8.98 -11.43 -10.04
CA LYS A 354 8.80 -11.36 -8.58
C LYS A 354 10.15 -11.06 -7.92
N SER A 355 11.20 -11.80 -8.29
CA SER A 355 12.56 -11.65 -7.75
C SER A 355 13.23 -10.33 -8.13
N THR A 356 12.97 -9.79 -9.32
CA THR A 356 13.43 -8.44 -9.71
C THR A 356 12.63 -7.33 -9.01
N HIS A 357 11.30 -7.47 -8.89
CA HIS A 357 10.47 -6.50 -8.16
C HIS A 357 10.89 -6.40 -6.69
N LYS A 358 11.03 -7.56 -6.03
CA LYS A 358 11.65 -7.77 -4.71
C LYS A 358 12.99 -7.03 -4.58
N GLY A 359 13.96 -7.36 -5.44
CA GLY A 359 15.28 -6.70 -5.42
C GLY A 359 15.26 -5.18 -5.65
N LEU A 360 14.24 -4.66 -6.33
CA LEU A 360 14.01 -3.21 -6.48
C LEU A 360 13.32 -2.56 -5.27
N LEU A 361 12.45 -3.29 -4.56
CA LEU A 361 11.94 -2.86 -3.25
C LEU A 361 13.08 -2.76 -2.25
N ASP A 362 13.92 -3.79 -2.13
CA ASP A 362 15.12 -3.80 -1.28
C ASP A 362 16.05 -2.62 -1.62
N ARG A 363 16.42 -2.49 -2.90
CA ARG A 363 17.34 -1.44 -3.39
C ARG A 363 16.87 -0.03 -3.05
N ASP A 364 15.58 0.26 -3.27
CA ASP A 364 14.98 1.57 -2.99
C ASP A 364 14.30 1.63 -1.61
N GLN A 365 14.62 0.69 -0.70
CA GLN A 365 14.16 0.62 0.69
C GLN A 365 12.64 0.81 0.85
N ASN A 366 11.87 0.15 -0.03
CA ASN A 366 10.41 0.25 -0.15
C ASN A 366 9.86 1.68 -0.39
N GLN A 367 10.69 2.63 -0.84
CA GLN A 367 10.27 4.04 -1.06
C GLN A 367 9.70 4.33 -2.44
N LYS A 368 10.08 3.55 -3.44
CA LYS A 368 9.68 3.75 -4.84
C LYS A 368 8.93 2.53 -5.32
N ARG A 369 7.78 2.74 -5.96
CA ARG A 369 7.04 1.67 -6.64
C ARG A 369 7.93 1.10 -7.76
N PRO A 370 8.32 -0.19 -7.77
CA PRO A 370 9.21 -0.69 -8.79
C PRO A 370 8.58 -0.57 -10.18
N PHE A 371 9.38 -0.13 -11.14
CA PHE A 371 9.08 -0.35 -12.55
C PHE A 371 9.89 -1.54 -13.04
N VAL A 372 9.21 -2.67 -13.19
CA VAL A 372 9.69 -3.81 -13.97
C VAL A 372 8.91 -3.83 -15.27
N LEU A 373 9.60 -3.97 -16.40
CA LEU A 373 9.00 -4.36 -17.68
C LEU A 373 9.34 -5.84 -17.93
N THR A 374 8.36 -6.65 -18.33
CA THR A 374 8.56 -8.08 -18.63
C THR A 374 8.06 -8.47 -20.02
N ARG A 375 8.70 -9.50 -20.59
CA ARG A 375 8.22 -10.20 -21.78
C ARG A 375 7.34 -11.38 -21.35
N SER A 376 7.96 -12.35 -20.65
CA SER A 376 7.28 -13.50 -20.07
C SER A 376 6.36 -13.11 -18.91
N ASN A 377 5.11 -13.56 -18.95
CA ASN A 377 4.12 -13.25 -17.91
C ASN A 377 3.07 -14.36 -17.72
N PHE A 378 2.55 -14.45 -16.50
CA PHE A 378 1.47 -15.36 -16.10
C PHE A 378 0.39 -14.62 -15.32
N ALA A 379 -0.73 -15.27 -15.03
CA ALA A 379 -1.73 -14.77 -14.09
C ALA A 379 -1.07 -14.38 -12.74
N GLY A 380 -1.23 -13.13 -12.30
CA GLY A 380 -0.56 -12.57 -11.13
C GLY A 380 0.67 -11.69 -11.43
N SER A 381 1.25 -11.72 -12.64
CA SER A 381 2.38 -10.84 -13.00
C SER A 381 2.05 -9.35 -12.94
N GLN A 382 0.75 -8.99 -13.01
CA GLN A 382 0.28 -7.61 -12.92
C GLN A 382 0.64 -6.93 -11.59
N ARG A 383 0.90 -7.72 -10.53
CA ARG A 383 1.31 -7.25 -9.21
C ARG A 383 2.77 -6.75 -9.17
N TYR A 384 3.55 -7.02 -10.21
CA TYR A 384 5.01 -6.83 -10.21
C TYR A 384 5.53 -6.08 -11.45
N ALA A 385 4.92 -6.24 -12.62
CA ALA A 385 5.47 -5.75 -13.88
C ALA A 385 4.44 -5.12 -14.83
N ALA A 386 4.93 -4.17 -15.63
CA ALA A 386 4.36 -3.85 -16.94
C ALA A 386 4.71 -4.96 -17.95
N MET A 387 3.95 -5.09 -19.03
CA MET A 387 4.35 -5.91 -20.19
C MET A 387 4.40 -5.08 -21.47
N TRP A 388 5.11 -5.62 -22.47
CA TRP A 388 4.88 -5.27 -23.86
C TRP A 388 4.72 -6.53 -24.70
N THR A 389 4.04 -6.43 -25.85
CA THR A 389 3.70 -7.58 -26.71
C THR A 389 4.86 -8.04 -27.62
N GLY A 390 6.08 -8.02 -27.08
CA GLY A 390 7.30 -8.55 -27.69
C GLY A 390 7.74 -7.91 -29.01
N ASP A 391 8.33 -8.74 -29.87
CA ASP A 391 9.12 -8.33 -31.04
C ASP A 391 8.25 -8.13 -32.29
N ASN A 392 7.32 -7.19 -32.21
CA ASN A 392 6.35 -6.88 -33.27
C ASN A 392 6.99 -6.33 -34.56
N SER A 393 6.33 -6.46 -35.72
CA SER A 393 6.84 -5.93 -36.99
C SER A 393 6.30 -4.54 -37.35
N ALA A 394 7.04 -3.78 -38.16
CA ALA A 394 6.72 -2.42 -38.62
C ALA A 394 5.61 -2.37 -39.69
N THR A 395 4.44 -2.94 -39.40
CA THR A 395 3.31 -3.06 -40.34
C THR A 395 2.00 -2.51 -39.76
N TRP A 396 0.95 -2.39 -40.60
CA TRP A 396 -0.36 -1.91 -40.18
C TRP A 396 -1.14 -2.96 -39.37
N GLU A 397 -0.87 -4.23 -39.64
CA GLU A 397 -1.45 -5.41 -39.01
C GLU A 397 -1.01 -5.47 -37.54
N HIS A 398 0.30 -5.47 -37.25
CA HIS A 398 0.80 -5.40 -35.87
C HIS A 398 0.35 -4.13 -35.13
N PHE A 399 0.18 -2.99 -35.83
CA PHE A 399 -0.41 -1.80 -35.20
C PHE A 399 -1.88 -2.06 -34.80
N ALA A 400 -2.69 -2.68 -35.66
CA ALA A 400 -4.07 -3.05 -35.34
C ALA A 400 -4.14 -4.09 -34.19
N ASN A 401 -3.39 -5.19 -34.29
CA ASN A 401 -3.36 -6.24 -33.28
C ASN A 401 -2.87 -5.70 -31.92
N SER A 402 -1.89 -4.79 -31.89
CA SER A 402 -1.40 -4.20 -30.62
C SER A 402 -2.48 -3.49 -29.78
N ILE A 403 -3.50 -2.91 -30.41
CA ILE A 403 -4.63 -2.29 -29.68
C ILE A 403 -5.53 -3.38 -29.09
N SER A 404 -5.82 -4.44 -29.86
CA SER A 404 -6.58 -5.62 -29.40
C SER A 404 -5.88 -6.36 -28.26
N GLU A 405 -4.57 -6.62 -28.39
CA GLU A 405 -3.71 -7.25 -27.39
C GLU A 405 -3.72 -6.45 -26.08
N CYS A 406 -3.54 -5.12 -26.15
CA CYS A 406 -3.55 -4.25 -24.96
C CYS A 406 -4.93 -4.22 -24.26
N MET A 407 -6.03 -4.28 -25.02
CA MET A 407 -7.39 -4.39 -24.46
C MET A 407 -7.64 -5.78 -23.84
N ASN A 408 -7.19 -6.87 -24.47
CA ASN A 408 -7.29 -8.22 -23.91
C ASN A 408 -6.48 -8.33 -22.60
N ALA A 409 -5.24 -7.85 -22.61
CA ALA A 409 -4.38 -7.77 -21.43
C ALA A 409 -5.04 -6.96 -20.29
N ASN A 410 -5.69 -5.84 -20.60
CA ASN A 410 -6.46 -5.06 -19.62
C ASN A 410 -7.65 -5.84 -19.03
N MET A 411 -8.44 -6.51 -19.88
CA MET A 411 -9.54 -7.37 -19.46
C MET A 411 -9.06 -8.56 -18.59
N LEU A 412 -7.85 -9.07 -18.84
CA LEU A 412 -7.19 -10.11 -18.03
C LEU A 412 -6.30 -9.54 -16.91
N GLY A 413 -6.56 -8.31 -16.45
CA GLY A 413 -5.93 -7.68 -15.28
C GLY A 413 -4.47 -7.23 -15.47
N MET A 414 -3.83 -7.52 -16.60
CA MET A 414 -2.49 -7.04 -16.96
C MET A 414 -2.57 -5.62 -17.55
N VAL A 415 -3.11 -4.71 -16.74
CA VAL A 415 -3.55 -3.40 -17.23
C VAL A 415 -2.43 -2.49 -17.74
N PHE A 416 -1.20 -2.66 -17.26
CA PHE A 416 -0.04 -1.90 -17.71
C PHE A 416 0.63 -2.55 -18.94
N CYS A 417 -0.14 -2.64 -20.03
CA CYS A 417 0.28 -3.24 -21.32
C CYS A 417 0.48 -2.16 -22.40
N GLY A 418 1.31 -2.47 -23.40
CA GLY A 418 1.63 -1.63 -24.55
C GLY A 418 2.36 -2.45 -25.63
N ALA A 419 2.69 -1.82 -26.75
CA ALA A 419 3.51 -2.42 -27.81
C ALA A 419 4.51 -1.40 -28.36
N ASP A 420 5.52 -1.87 -29.10
CA ASP A 420 6.56 -1.00 -29.60
C ASP A 420 6.10 -0.18 -30.80
N ILE A 421 6.08 1.14 -30.60
CA ILE A 421 5.55 2.12 -31.53
C ILE A 421 6.46 2.21 -32.76
N GLY A 422 5.88 1.91 -33.93
CA GLY A 422 6.58 1.78 -35.20
C GLY A 422 7.07 0.37 -35.52
N GLY A 423 6.83 -0.62 -34.65
CA GLY A 423 7.14 -2.04 -34.84
C GLY A 423 8.62 -2.38 -34.71
N PHE A 424 9.02 -3.19 -33.73
CA PHE A 424 10.41 -3.54 -33.43
C PHE A 424 11.21 -3.93 -34.67
N ILE A 425 10.69 -4.85 -35.50
CA ILE A 425 11.35 -5.30 -36.74
C ILE A 425 10.93 -4.41 -37.93
N GLY A 426 11.90 -3.69 -38.51
CA GLY A 426 11.78 -3.03 -39.80
C GLY A 426 11.61 -1.50 -39.75
N ASP A 427 11.40 -0.91 -40.92
CA ASP A 427 11.26 0.53 -41.09
C ASP A 427 9.81 0.90 -41.45
N PRO A 428 9.04 1.54 -40.55
CA PRO A 428 7.70 2.01 -40.87
C PRO A 428 7.75 3.18 -41.86
N SER A 429 6.66 3.38 -42.62
CA SER A 429 6.46 4.61 -43.38
C SER A 429 6.16 5.79 -42.44
N ASP A 430 6.36 7.02 -42.92
CA ASP A 430 6.02 8.25 -42.18
C ASP A 430 4.55 8.21 -41.69
N GLU A 431 3.60 7.82 -42.56
CA GLU A 431 2.18 7.70 -42.21
C GLU A 431 1.93 6.63 -41.14
N LEU A 432 2.55 5.44 -41.25
CA LEU A 432 2.40 4.38 -40.26
C LEU A 432 2.96 4.83 -38.90
N LEU A 433 4.14 5.45 -38.88
CA LEU A 433 4.74 5.95 -37.63
C LEU A 433 3.86 7.05 -37.00
N GLN A 434 3.35 8.00 -37.80
CA GLN A 434 2.42 9.03 -37.35
C GLN A 434 1.14 8.42 -36.73
N ARG A 435 0.51 7.46 -37.41
CA ARG A 435 -0.71 6.79 -36.92
C ARG A 435 -0.46 5.94 -35.68
N TRP A 436 0.68 5.25 -35.60
CA TRP A 436 1.03 4.42 -34.43
C TRP A 436 1.19 5.30 -33.18
N TYR A 437 1.91 6.44 -33.29
CA TYR A 437 1.99 7.41 -32.20
C TYR A 437 0.62 7.98 -31.80
N GLN A 438 -0.31 8.17 -32.74
CA GLN A 438 -1.67 8.66 -32.46
C GLN A 438 -2.56 7.62 -31.75
N GLY A 439 -2.57 6.36 -32.21
CA GLY A 439 -3.37 5.29 -31.60
C GLY A 439 -2.85 4.87 -30.23
N ALA A 440 -1.52 4.75 -30.08
CA ALA A 440 -0.90 4.34 -28.82
C ALA A 440 -0.97 5.42 -27.71
N VAL A 441 -1.49 6.63 -27.96
CA VAL A 441 -1.73 7.64 -26.91
C VAL A 441 -2.49 7.05 -25.71
N TRP A 442 -3.32 6.04 -25.94
CA TRP A 442 -4.18 5.43 -24.93
C TRP A 442 -3.72 4.07 -24.42
N THR A 443 -2.72 3.42 -25.03
CA THR A 443 -2.16 2.18 -24.47
C THR A 443 -1.47 2.50 -23.14
N PRO A 444 -1.78 1.81 -22.02
CA PRO A 444 -1.28 2.23 -20.72
C PRO A 444 0.25 2.30 -20.63
N PHE A 445 0.97 1.35 -21.24
CA PHE A 445 2.40 1.47 -21.56
C PHE A 445 2.60 2.03 -22.99
N PHE A 446 3.64 2.84 -23.19
CA PHE A 446 3.81 3.70 -24.37
C PHE A 446 5.30 3.87 -24.71
N ARG A 447 5.88 2.90 -25.43
CA ARG A 447 7.32 2.82 -25.73
C ARG A 447 7.59 2.91 -27.23
N GLY A 448 8.56 3.75 -27.62
CA GLY A 448 9.20 3.67 -28.93
C GLY A 448 10.49 2.85 -28.82
N HIS A 449 10.56 1.70 -29.47
CA HIS A 449 11.73 0.82 -29.54
C HIS A 449 11.99 0.40 -31.00
N SER A 450 13.10 -0.30 -31.28
CA SER A 450 13.43 -0.81 -32.62
C SER A 450 14.55 -1.85 -32.57
N SER A 451 14.59 -2.75 -33.55
CA SER A 451 15.72 -3.66 -33.78
C SER A 451 17.01 -2.90 -34.15
N ARG A 452 18.09 -3.65 -34.29
CA ARG A 452 19.46 -3.18 -34.51
C ARG A 452 19.77 -2.89 -35.98
N GLU A 453 19.01 -3.49 -36.86
CA GLU A 453 19.05 -3.41 -38.33
C GLU A 453 18.18 -2.26 -38.84
N SER A 454 17.18 -1.87 -38.04
CA SER A 454 16.21 -0.81 -38.33
C SER A 454 16.86 0.59 -38.27
N LYS A 455 16.34 1.54 -39.04
CA LYS A 455 16.88 2.92 -39.05
C LYS A 455 16.59 3.63 -37.72
N ARG A 456 17.49 4.56 -37.35
CA ARG A 456 17.22 5.53 -36.28
C ARG A 456 15.96 6.32 -36.61
N ARG A 457 14.96 6.24 -35.73
CA ARG A 457 13.60 6.74 -35.92
C ARG A 457 13.06 7.53 -34.72
N GLU A 458 13.95 8.17 -33.96
CA GLU A 458 13.54 9.20 -33.02
C GLU A 458 12.80 10.34 -33.74
N PRO A 459 11.70 10.88 -33.19
CA PRO A 459 10.83 11.81 -33.91
C PRO A 459 11.54 13.02 -34.54
N TYR A 460 12.58 13.55 -33.89
CA TYR A 460 13.34 14.72 -34.36
C TYR A 460 14.16 14.48 -35.64
N LEU A 461 14.25 13.25 -36.14
CA LEU A 461 14.95 12.90 -37.39
C LEU A 461 14.09 13.08 -38.64
N PHE A 462 12.77 13.13 -38.50
CA PHE A 462 11.81 13.22 -39.60
C PHE A 462 11.57 14.67 -40.05
N SER A 463 10.77 14.84 -41.12
CA SER A 463 10.35 16.15 -41.61
C SER A 463 9.59 16.96 -40.54
N LYS A 464 9.45 18.27 -40.76
CA LYS A 464 8.75 19.17 -39.85
C LYS A 464 7.28 18.79 -39.68
N GLU A 465 6.67 18.31 -40.74
CA GLU A 465 5.27 17.88 -40.83
C GLU A 465 5.06 16.58 -40.02
N VAL A 466 5.92 15.59 -40.21
CA VAL A 466 5.91 14.33 -39.44
C VAL A 466 6.16 14.58 -37.95
N GLN A 467 7.15 15.43 -37.63
CA GLN A 467 7.42 15.87 -36.26
C GLN A 467 6.23 16.56 -35.60
N ASP A 468 5.44 17.33 -36.36
CA ASP A 468 4.35 18.12 -35.79
C ASP A 468 3.14 17.23 -35.43
N VAL A 469 2.82 16.24 -36.27
CA VAL A 469 1.83 15.20 -35.95
C VAL A 469 2.25 14.38 -34.74
N ILE A 470 3.48 13.86 -34.70
CA ILE A 470 3.96 13.05 -33.56
C ILE A 470 3.98 13.91 -32.28
N ARG A 471 4.40 15.17 -32.33
CA ARG A 471 4.41 16.05 -31.15
C ARG A 471 3.00 16.40 -30.68
N ASN A 472 2.01 16.44 -31.56
CA ASN A 472 0.60 16.60 -31.17
C ASN A 472 0.07 15.35 -30.46
N ALA A 473 0.43 14.14 -30.92
CA ALA A 473 0.12 12.90 -30.19
C ALA A 473 0.81 12.83 -28.82
N LEU A 474 2.09 13.18 -28.73
CA LEU A 474 2.82 13.27 -27.44
C LEU A 474 2.19 14.28 -26.47
N ARG A 475 1.75 15.44 -26.97
CA ARG A 475 1.00 16.42 -26.18
C ARG A 475 -0.35 15.87 -25.73
N LEU A 476 -1.07 15.16 -26.60
CA LEU A 476 -2.35 14.53 -26.29
C LEU A 476 -2.19 13.49 -25.17
N ARG A 477 -1.11 12.70 -25.19
CA ARG A 477 -0.75 11.80 -24.08
C ARG A 477 -0.54 12.58 -22.79
N TYR A 478 0.41 13.52 -22.79
CA TYR A 478 0.82 14.25 -21.58
C TYR A 478 -0.32 15.02 -20.92
N ARG A 479 -1.20 15.62 -21.73
CA ARG A 479 -2.43 16.31 -21.31
C ARG A 479 -3.33 15.42 -20.46
N HIS A 480 -3.49 14.15 -20.84
CA HIS A 480 -4.42 13.20 -20.21
C HIS A 480 -3.76 12.23 -19.21
N ILE A 481 -2.46 12.38 -18.92
CA ILE A 481 -1.83 11.57 -17.86
C ILE A 481 -2.60 11.66 -16.53
N PRO A 482 -3.18 12.79 -16.06
CA PRO A 482 -3.95 12.81 -14.82
C PRO A 482 -5.16 11.86 -14.84
N THR A 483 -5.88 11.75 -15.97
CA THR A 483 -6.99 10.80 -16.14
C THR A 483 -6.49 9.37 -16.13
N ILE A 484 -5.46 9.04 -16.93
CA ILE A 484 -4.87 7.69 -16.99
C ILE A 484 -4.36 7.26 -15.61
N TYR A 485 -3.75 8.19 -14.87
CA TYR A 485 -3.21 7.98 -13.53
C TYR A 485 -4.30 7.80 -12.46
N THR A 486 -5.42 8.53 -12.60
CA THR A 486 -6.62 8.33 -11.77
C THR A 486 -7.23 6.96 -12.00
N LEU A 487 -7.31 6.49 -13.24
CA LEU A 487 -7.77 5.15 -13.56
C LEU A 487 -6.83 4.08 -12.98
N PHE A 488 -5.51 4.29 -12.98
CA PHE A 488 -4.56 3.37 -12.34
C PHE A 488 -4.77 3.29 -10.82
N PHE A 489 -5.03 4.42 -10.15
CA PHE A 489 -5.43 4.41 -8.75
C PHE A 489 -6.75 3.67 -8.53
N GLU A 490 -7.78 3.98 -9.33
CA GLU A 490 -9.09 3.30 -9.28
C GLU A 490 -8.97 1.78 -9.52
N HIS A 491 -8.04 1.33 -10.36
CA HIS A 491 -7.72 -0.10 -10.52
C HIS A 491 -7.17 -0.73 -9.23
N THR A 492 -6.23 -0.08 -8.54
CA THR A 492 -5.65 -0.62 -7.29
C THR A 492 -6.71 -0.87 -6.20
N VAL A 493 -7.78 -0.07 -6.22
CA VAL A 493 -8.95 -0.15 -5.33
C VAL A 493 -9.96 -1.18 -5.86
N THR A 494 -10.43 -1.03 -7.08
CA THR A 494 -11.59 -1.76 -7.61
C THR A 494 -11.24 -3.05 -8.35
N GLY A 495 -10.15 -3.07 -9.12
CA GLY A 495 -9.84 -4.09 -10.14
C GLY A 495 -10.37 -3.78 -11.55
N ASP A 496 -11.05 -2.65 -11.76
CA ASP A 496 -11.57 -2.26 -13.09
C ASP A 496 -10.41 -1.91 -14.05
N PRO A 497 -10.48 -2.25 -15.36
CA PRO A 497 -9.38 -1.96 -16.29
C PRO A 497 -9.24 -0.47 -16.67
N ILE A 498 -8.08 -0.12 -17.25
CA ILE A 498 -7.73 1.26 -17.65
C ILE A 498 -8.30 1.57 -19.03
N ILE A 499 -8.08 0.64 -19.97
CA ILE A 499 -8.71 0.65 -21.28
C ILE A 499 -9.60 -0.57 -21.45
N THR A 500 -10.75 -0.40 -22.09
CA THR A 500 -11.73 -1.47 -22.29
C THR A 500 -12.35 -1.43 -23.68
N PRO A 501 -12.80 -2.59 -24.20
CA PRO A 501 -13.74 -2.62 -25.33
C PRO A 501 -15.11 -2.11 -24.88
N LEU A 502 -15.92 -1.67 -25.85
CA LEU A 502 -17.25 -1.10 -25.57
C LEU A 502 -18.18 -2.04 -24.79
N TYR A 503 -18.12 -3.36 -25.02
CA TYR A 503 -19.01 -4.31 -24.34
C TYR A 503 -18.87 -4.29 -22.81
N TYR A 504 -17.71 -3.92 -22.27
CA TYR A 504 -17.48 -3.82 -20.82
C TYR A 504 -18.39 -2.77 -20.15
N HIS A 505 -18.75 -1.72 -20.89
CA HIS A 505 -19.68 -0.67 -20.44
C HIS A 505 -21.07 -0.79 -21.07
N TYR A 506 -21.19 -1.47 -22.21
CA TYR A 506 -22.41 -1.56 -23.03
C TYR A 506 -22.55 -2.99 -23.62
N PRO A 507 -23.02 -3.99 -22.84
CA PRO A 507 -22.99 -5.43 -23.17
C PRO A 507 -23.52 -5.88 -24.55
N GLY A 508 -24.37 -5.10 -25.22
CA GLY A 508 -24.85 -5.41 -26.58
C GLY A 508 -23.83 -5.13 -27.70
N LEU A 509 -22.74 -4.42 -27.44
CA LEU A 509 -21.82 -3.90 -28.47
C LEU A 509 -20.65 -4.86 -28.77
N ASN A 510 -20.95 -6.15 -28.87
CA ASN A 510 -19.96 -7.23 -29.03
C ASN A 510 -19.25 -7.23 -30.39
N ASP A 511 -19.75 -6.47 -31.37
CA ASP A 511 -19.18 -6.25 -32.71
C ASP A 511 -18.29 -4.98 -32.82
N ARG A 512 -18.12 -4.20 -31.74
CA ARG A 512 -17.40 -2.91 -31.76
C ARG A 512 -16.04 -2.94 -31.06
N ASP A 513 -15.17 -3.83 -31.54
CA ASP A 513 -13.80 -4.04 -31.06
C ASP A 513 -12.80 -2.93 -31.48
N THR A 514 -13.07 -2.20 -32.56
CA THR A 514 -12.22 -1.08 -33.06
C THR A 514 -12.27 0.20 -32.22
N GLN A 515 -13.12 0.28 -31.19
CA GLN A 515 -13.32 1.48 -30.36
C GLN A 515 -12.89 1.22 -28.92
N THR A 516 -11.91 1.97 -28.44
CA THR A 516 -11.33 1.83 -27.10
C THR A 516 -11.94 2.85 -26.15
N MET A 517 -12.55 2.38 -25.06
CA MET A 517 -12.92 3.20 -23.91
C MET A 517 -11.71 3.38 -23.00
N ILE A 518 -11.55 4.56 -22.41
CA ILE A 518 -10.53 4.88 -21.39
C ILE A 518 -11.26 5.32 -20.14
N GLY A 519 -11.39 4.40 -19.18
CA GLY A 519 -12.40 4.49 -18.13
C GLY A 519 -13.82 4.63 -18.70
N THR A 520 -14.71 5.28 -17.94
CA THR A 520 -16.12 5.50 -18.34
C THR A 520 -16.34 6.71 -19.26
N ASP A 521 -15.34 7.58 -19.40
CA ASP A 521 -15.56 9.01 -19.70
C ASP A 521 -14.91 9.50 -21.00
N ILE A 522 -13.96 8.73 -21.57
CA ILE A 522 -13.27 9.02 -22.83
C ILE A 522 -13.38 7.81 -23.77
N MET A 523 -13.59 8.04 -25.06
CA MET A 523 -13.56 7.05 -26.13
C MET A 523 -12.55 7.47 -27.21
N SER A 524 -11.80 6.52 -27.77
CA SER A 524 -10.82 6.73 -28.83
C SER A 524 -10.97 5.70 -29.96
N VAL A 525 -10.67 6.10 -31.20
CA VAL A 525 -10.68 5.22 -32.38
C VAL A 525 -9.37 5.36 -33.15
N ALA A 526 -8.56 4.29 -33.18
CA ALA A 526 -7.26 4.30 -33.82
C ALA A 526 -7.37 4.16 -35.35
N VAL A 527 -6.63 4.98 -36.11
CA VAL A 527 -6.62 4.93 -37.58
C VAL A 527 -5.60 3.91 -38.06
N THR A 528 -5.96 2.63 -38.00
CA THR A 528 -5.06 1.47 -38.20
C THR A 528 -4.87 1.03 -39.66
N LYS A 529 -5.16 1.89 -40.65
CA LYS A 529 -5.01 1.59 -42.09
C LYS A 529 -4.44 2.81 -42.85
N PRO A 530 -3.66 2.60 -43.93
CA PRO A 530 -3.06 3.68 -44.70
C PRO A 530 -4.10 4.48 -45.50
N GLY A 531 -3.84 5.77 -45.70
CA GLY A 531 -4.61 6.64 -46.59
C GLY A 531 -6.04 7.01 -46.14
N VAL A 532 -6.53 6.50 -45.00
CA VAL A 532 -7.90 6.68 -44.50
C VAL A 532 -8.33 8.16 -44.43
N LYS A 533 -9.62 8.43 -44.70
CA LYS A 533 -10.24 9.78 -44.74
C LYS A 533 -11.51 9.92 -43.89
N SER A 534 -12.17 8.81 -43.54
CA SER A 534 -13.17 8.75 -42.46
C SER A 534 -13.01 7.45 -41.69
N VAL A 535 -13.41 7.44 -40.42
CA VAL A 535 -13.60 6.23 -39.63
C VAL A 535 -15.08 6.11 -39.25
N GLU A 536 -15.59 4.88 -39.23
CA GLU A 536 -16.90 4.61 -38.66
C GLU A 536 -16.79 4.66 -37.13
N VAL A 537 -17.67 5.43 -36.49
CA VAL A 537 -17.70 5.60 -35.03
C VAL A 537 -19.13 5.34 -34.55
N TYR A 538 -19.31 4.38 -33.65
CA TYR A 538 -20.59 4.18 -32.96
C TYR A 538 -20.54 4.84 -31.59
N PHE A 539 -21.48 5.75 -31.34
CA PHE A 539 -21.56 6.51 -30.09
C PHE A 539 -22.53 5.85 -29.11
N PRO A 540 -22.08 5.25 -28.01
CA PRO A 540 -22.95 4.51 -27.10
C PRO A 540 -23.73 5.44 -26.15
N GLY A 541 -24.86 4.95 -25.64
CA GLY A 541 -25.81 5.68 -24.79
C GLY A 541 -27.21 5.75 -25.39
N SER A 542 -28.19 6.27 -24.66
CA SER A 542 -29.58 6.40 -25.11
C SER A 542 -29.85 7.73 -25.83
N TYR A 543 -30.66 7.73 -26.88
CA TYR A 543 -31.05 8.95 -27.61
C TYR A 543 -32.53 8.94 -27.99
N SER A 544 -33.21 10.08 -27.84
CA SER A 544 -34.62 10.25 -28.22
C SER A 544 -34.74 11.10 -29.48
N ASP A 545 -35.14 10.48 -30.59
CA ASP A 545 -35.47 11.19 -31.83
C ASP A 545 -36.86 11.88 -31.79
N THR A 546 -37.69 11.56 -30.80
CA THR A 546 -39.07 12.10 -30.70
C THR A 546 -39.19 13.31 -29.78
N ASP A 547 -38.34 13.45 -28.77
CA ASP A 547 -38.23 14.65 -27.94
C ASP A 547 -36.76 15.09 -27.79
N PRO A 548 -36.33 16.17 -28.47
CA PRO A 548 -34.98 16.71 -28.34
C PRO A 548 -34.71 17.37 -26.98
N PHE A 549 -35.66 17.37 -26.04
CA PHE A 549 -35.51 17.81 -24.65
C PHE A 549 -35.52 16.66 -23.62
N ASP A 550 -35.60 15.39 -24.07
CA ASP A 550 -35.56 14.23 -23.17
C ASP A 550 -34.26 14.21 -22.33
N LYS A 551 -34.42 14.19 -21.01
CA LYS A 551 -33.31 14.18 -20.02
C LYS A 551 -32.44 12.92 -20.10
N ASN A 552 -32.90 11.87 -20.78
CA ASN A 552 -32.18 10.60 -20.99
C ASN A 552 -31.36 10.58 -22.29
N THR A 553 -31.20 11.73 -22.96
CA THR A 553 -30.45 11.86 -24.22
C THR A 553 -28.95 12.03 -23.97
N ASP A 554 -28.17 10.95 -24.14
CA ASP A 554 -26.71 10.93 -24.18
C ASP A 554 -26.16 11.54 -25.49
N PHE A 555 -24.91 12.02 -25.43
CA PHE A 555 -24.14 12.52 -26.57
C PHE A 555 -22.64 12.58 -26.22
N TRP A 556 -21.81 12.81 -27.24
CA TRP A 556 -20.35 12.80 -27.13
C TRP A 556 -19.75 14.06 -27.78
N TYR A 557 -18.65 14.55 -27.22
CA TYR A 557 -17.92 15.73 -27.72
C TYR A 557 -16.58 15.29 -28.32
N ARG A 558 -16.32 15.59 -29.60
CA ARG A 558 -14.99 15.40 -30.23
C ARG A 558 -14.01 16.48 -29.77
N VAL A 559 -12.79 16.09 -29.39
CA VAL A 559 -11.83 16.99 -28.68
C VAL A 559 -10.39 17.02 -29.24
N ASP A 560 -10.11 16.30 -30.33
CA ASP A 560 -8.81 16.32 -31.02
C ASP A 560 -8.62 17.53 -31.96
N LYS A 561 -9.71 18.26 -32.26
CA LYS A 561 -9.72 19.48 -33.07
C LYS A 561 -10.13 20.69 -32.23
N TYR A 562 -9.58 21.86 -32.54
CA TYR A 562 -9.84 23.13 -31.83
C TYR A 562 -11.32 23.56 -31.80
N GLN A 563 -12.15 23.01 -32.69
CA GLN A 563 -13.60 23.23 -32.69
C GLN A 563 -14.29 21.96 -32.22
N PHE A 564 -14.88 22.01 -31.02
CA PHE A 564 -15.71 20.95 -30.50
C PHE A 564 -16.89 20.68 -31.44
N SER A 565 -17.16 19.39 -31.69
CA SER A 565 -18.34 18.92 -32.40
C SER A 565 -19.07 17.86 -31.56
N GLN A 566 -20.40 17.90 -31.60
CA GLN A 566 -21.28 17.08 -30.77
C GLN A 566 -21.92 15.98 -31.60
N PHE A 567 -21.81 14.74 -31.14
CA PHE A 567 -22.34 13.55 -31.80
C PHE A 567 -23.42 12.91 -30.92
N ARG A 568 -24.50 12.41 -31.55
CA ARG A 568 -25.63 11.80 -30.84
C ARG A 568 -25.25 10.39 -30.40
N ALA A 569 -25.67 9.98 -29.21
CA ALA A 569 -25.61 8.57 -28.82
C ALA A 569 -26.60 7.72 -29.63
N GLY A 570 -26.46 6.40 -29.58
CA GLY A 570 -27.28 5.43 -30.29
C GLY A 570 -27.02 5.32 -31.79
N LEU A 571 -26.17 6.18 -32.37
CA LEU A 571 -25.94 6.27 -33.82
C LEU A 571 -24.53 5.84 -34.24
N VAL A 572 -24.45 5.34 -35.47
CA VAL A 572 -23.22 5.17 -36.25
C VAL A 572 -23.00 6.41 -37.10
N GLU A 573 -21.81 7.01 -37.03
CA GLU A 573 -21.44 8.24 -37.74
C GLU A 573 -20.12 8.04 -38.52
N GLN A 574 -19.98 8.73 -39.65
CA GLN A 574 -18.74 8.73 -40.45
C GLN A 574 -17.90 9.96 -40.08
N VAL A 575 -16.90 9.75 -39.22
CA VAL A 575 -16.07 10.82 -38.68
C VAL A 575 -14.87 11.08 -39.58
N GLU A 576 -14.82 12.27 -40.20
CA GLU A 576 -13.70 12.68 -41.07
C GLU A 576 -12.36 12.72 -40.32
N VAL A 577 -11.32 12.17 -40.96
CA VAL A 577 -9.94 12.14 -40.46
C VAL A 577 -8.93 12.58 -41.52
N ASP A 578 -7.98 13.38 -41.05
CA ASP A 578 -6.77 13.81 -41.73
C ASP A 578 -5.55 13.28 -40.94
N ILE A 579 -4.33 13.60 -41.40
CA ILE A 579 -3.10 13.09 -40.74
C ILE A 579 -2.84 13.74 -39.39
N ASP A 580 -3.34 14.95 -39.14
CA ASP A 580 -3.19 15.65 -37.86
C ASP A 580 -4.17 15.14 -36.79
N SER A 581 -5.36 14.71 -37.21
CA SER A 581 -6.43 14.22 -36.33
C SER A 581 -6.14 12.85 -35.70
N SER A 582 -6.56 12.70 -34.44
CA SER A 582 -6.57 11.45 -33.68
C SER A 582 -7.93 11.33 -32.99
N PRO A 583 -8.89 10.55 -33.51
CA PRO A 583 -10.29 10.57 -33.07
C PRO A 583 -10.47 10.25 -31.58
N VAL A 584 -10.78 11.27 -30.78
CA VAL A 584 -11.00 11.18 -29.34
C VAL A 584 -12.26 11.97 -28.97
N PHE A 585 -13.07 11.37 -28.11
CA PHE A 585 -14.37 11.88 -27.70
C PHE A 585 -14.53 11.83 -26.17
N TYR A 586 -15.01 12.90 -25.57
CA TYR A 586 -15.44 12.92 -24.17
C TYR A 586 -16.95 12.65 -24.06
N ARG A 587 -17.35 11.87 -23.05
CA ARG A 587 -18.76 11.60 -22.76
C ARG A 587 -19.45 12.85 -22.21
N ALA A 588 -20.70 13.11 -22.58
CA ALA A 588 -21.54 14.04 -21.85
C ALA A 588 -21.81 13.53 -20.42
N GLY A 589 -21.86 14.45 -19.45
CA GLY A 589 -21.89 14.15 -18.02
C GLY A 589 -20.52 13.94 -17.38
N SER A 590 -19.40 14.13 -18.11
CA SER A 590 -18.03 13.95 -17.57
C SER A 590 -17.33 15.26 -17.20
N ILE A 591 -16.41 15.20 -16.24
CA ILE A 591 -15.43 16.27 -15.95
C ILE A 591 -14.02 15.70 -16.12
N ILE A 592 -13.25 16.21 -17.08
CA ILE A 592 -11.90 15.72 -17.40
C ILE A 592 -10.86 16.73 -16.91
N PHE A 593 -9.83 16.25 -16.21
CA PHE A 593 -8.74 17.05 -15.65
C PHE A 593 -7.49 16.95 -16.53
N ASN A 594 -7.14 18.05 -17.20
CA ASN A 594 -6.09 18.08 -18.21
C ASN A 594 -4.89 18.94 -17.80
N LEU A 595 -3.68 18.50 -18.17
CA LEU A 595 -2.45 19.31 -18.14
C LEU A 595 -2.25 20.02 -19.48
N ASP A 596 -2.94 21.14 -19.68
CA ASP A 596 -2.88 21.92 -20.93
C ASP A 596 -1.56 22.69 -21.12
N THR A 597 -0.74 22.85 -20.08
CA THR A 597 0.59 23.50 -20.15
C THR A 597 1.65 22.50 -20.62
N PRO A 598 2.30 22.68 -21.79
CA PRO A 598 3.28 21.71 -22.27
C PRO A 598 4.62 21.80 -21.50
N ARG A 599 5.00 20.69 -20.86
CA ARG A 599 6.30 20.51 -20.19
C ARG A 599 7.18 19.49 -20.94
N LYS A 600 8.47 19.38 -20.58
CA LYS A 600 9.40 18.41 -21.19
C LYS A 600 9.29 17.02 -20.57
N SER A 601 8.91 16.96 -19.29
CA SER A 601 8.59 15.74 -18.57
C SER A 601 7.34 15.97 -17.72
N ILE A 602 6.65 14.89 -17.37
CA ILE A 602 5.50 14.94 -16.47
C ILE A 602 5.91 15.35 -15.03
N VAL A 603 7.16 15.12 -14.65
CA VAL A 603 7.73 15.57 -13.36
C VAL A 603 7.90 17.10 -13.31
N GLU A 604 8.17 17.75 -14.45
CA GLU A 604 8.11 19.22 -14.56
C GLU A 604 6.67 19.76 -14.44
N ALA A 605 5.64 18.94 -14.68
CA ALA A 605 4.22 19.33 -14.65
C ALA A 605 3.50 19.02 -13.32
N LYS A 606 4.21 18.44 -12.34
CA LYS A 606 3.61 18.03 -11.06
C LYS A 606 2.95 19.19 -10.28
N ASP A 607 3.47 20.41 -10.46
CA ASP A 607 3.04 21.65 -9.79
C ASP A 607 2.17 22.53 -10.72
N ASP A 608 1.79 22.04 -11.92
CA ASP A 608 0.93 22.79 -12.86
C ASP A 608 -0.54 22.74 -12.46
N PHE A 609 -1.27 23.81 -12.81
CA PHE A 609 -2.72 23.88 -12.65
C PHE A 609 -3.44 22.97 -13.65
N TYR A 610 -4.38 22.17 -13.16
CA TYR A 610 -5.28 21.38 -14.01
C TYR A 610 -6.32 22.28 -14.69
N SER A 611 -6.49 22.10 -15.99
CA SER A 611 -7.59 22.67 -16.75
C SER A 611 -8.77 21.71 -16.72
N ILE A 612 -9.93 22.20 -16.27
CA ILE A 612 -11.11 21.39 -15.95
C ILE A 612 -12.13 21.47 -17.11
N TYR A 613 -12.31 20.36 -17.82
CA TYR A 613 -13.22 20.25 -18.97
C TYR A 613 -14.55 19.68 -18.52
N VAL A 614 -15.52 20.56 -18.27
CA VAL A 614 -16.87 20.21 -17.79
C VAL A 614 -17.79 19.93 -18.99
N ASN A 615 -17.92 18.66 -19.37
CA ASN A 615 -18.67 18.20 -20.53
C ASN A 615 -20.13 17.93 -20.14
N VAL A 616 -20.94 18.97 -19.95
CA VAL A 616 -22.30 18.84 -19.40
C VAL A 616 -23.24 17.97 -20.23
N ASP A 617 -24.16 17.26 -19.57
CA ASP A 617 -25.26 16.52 -20.20
C ASP A 617 -26.52 17.39 -20.43
N ARG A 618 -27.63 16.78 -20.91
CA ARG A 618 -28.91 17.49 -21.09
C ARG A 618 -29.54 18.00 -19.79
N ARG A 619 -29.09 17.52 -18.62
CA ARG A 619 -29.54 18.01 -17.30
C ARG A 619 -28.69 19.20 -16.82
N ASN A 620 -27.73 19.67 -17.64
CA ASN A 620 -26.68 20.62 -17.24
C ASN A 620 -25.88 20.11 -16.04
N SER A 621 -25.59 18.81 -16.02
CA SER A 621 -24.83 18.14 -14.97
C SER A 621 -23.58 17.45 -15.50
N ALA A 622 -22.56 17.31 -14.67
CA ALA A 622 -21.38 16.50 -14.96
C ALA A 622 -20.67 16.07 -13.68
N LYS A 623 -19.96 14.93 -13.70
CA LYS A 623 -19.11 14.44 -12.62
C LYS A 623 -17.75 14.00 -13.16
N GLY A 624 -16.71 14.11 -12.35
CA GLY A 624 -15.38 13.59 -12.69
C GLY A 624 -14.47 13.50 -11.49
N ARG A 625 -13.35 12.80 -11.64
CA ARG A 625 -12.52 12.33 -10.54
C ARG A 625 -11.05 12.64 -10.84
N LEU A 626 -10.29 13.03 -9.82
CA LEU A 626 -8.87 13.35 -9.92
C LEU A 626 -8.11 12.73 -8.76
N PHE A 627 -7.13 11.90 -9.07
CA PHE A 627 -6.11 11.41 -8.15
C PHE A 627 -4.77 12.14 -8.35
N LYS A 628 -4.11 12.50 -7.26
CA LYS A 628 -2.76 13.07 -7.23
C LYS A 628 -2.01 12.69 -5.95
N ASP A 629 -0.90 11.98 -6.06
CA ASP A 629 0.10 11.74 -5.01
C ASP A 629 1.42 12.47 -5.34
N ASP A 630 2.57 11.98 -4.84
CA ASP A 630 3.91 12.50 -5.20
C ASP A 630 4.52 11.90 -6.48
N LEU A 631 3.76 11.07 -7.19
CA LEU A 631 4.02 10.45 -8.51
C LEU A 631 4.98 9.25 -8.54
N TYR A 632 5.74 8.94 -7.46
CA TYR A 632 6.78 7.89 -7.51
C TYR A 632 6.82 6.91 -6.34
N SER A 633 6.09 7.14 -5.26
CA SER A 633 6.26 6.41 -3.99
C SER A 633 5.09 5.49 -3.63
N PHE A 634 5.21 4.68 -2.58
CA PHE A 634 4.06 3.98 -1.99
C PHE A 634 3.12 4.91 -1.19
N ASN A 635 3.19 6.24 -1.38
CA ASN A 635 2.53 7.18 -0.48
C ASN A 635 1.03 7.31 -0.74
N TYR A 636 0.57 6.80 -1.87
CA TYR A 636 -0.85 6.58 -2.09
C TYR A 636 -1.45 5.53 -1.14
N GLU A 637 -0.76 4.40 -0.88
CA GLU A 637 -1.12 3.46 0.19
C GLU A 637 -0.99 4.13 1.56
N LYS A 638 -0.05 5.08 1.69
CA LYS A 638 0.03 5.95 2.88
C LYS A 638 -1.21 6.85 3.08
N LYS A 639 -2.22 6.87 2.20
CA LYS A 639 -3.27 7.91 2.13
C LYS A 639 -2.74 9.34 1.92
N THR A 640 -1.49 9.49 1.50
CA THR A 640 -0.88 10.76 1.08
C THR A 640 -1.25 11.06 -0.38
N TYR A 641 -2.54 11.26 -0.62
CA TYR A 641 -3.05 11.62 -1.95
C TYR A 641 -4.25 12.56 -1.85
N TYR A 642 -4.39 13.41 -2.85
CA TYR A 642 -5.65 14.07 -3.17
C TYR A 642 -6.43 13.14 -4.09
N TYR A 643 -7.55 12.59 -3.62
CA TYR A 643 -8.58 12.01 -4.47
C TYR A 643 -9.81 12.87 -4.31
N SER A 644 -10.21 13.53 -5.40
CA SER A 644 -11.27 14.54 -5.39
C SER A 644 -12.31 14.19 -6.43
N GLU A 645 -13.58 14.23 -6.04
CA GLU A 645 -14.71 14.12 -6.94
C GLU A 645 -15.30 15.52 -7.17
N ALA A 646 -15.27 15.97 -8.42
CA ALA A 646 -15.90 17.21 -8.84
C ALA A 646 -17.30 16.92 -9.40
N GLU A 647 -18.27 17.76 -9.05
CA GLU A 647 -19.63 17.71 -9.57
C GLU A 647 -20.08 19.11 -9.99
N TRP A 648 -20.63 19.19 -11.20
CA TRP A 648 -21.34 20.33 -11.73
C TRP A 648 -22.83 20.01 -11.75
N VAL A 649 -23.64 20.87 -11.13
CA VAL A 649 -25.11 20.78 -11.07
C VAL A 649 -25.73 22.18 -11.14
N PRO A 650 -26.91 22.34 -11.75
CA PRO A 650 -27.57 23.64 -11.87
C PRO A 650 -28.00 24.19 -10.50
N GLU A 651 -27.86 25.51 -10.33
CA GLU A 651 -28.09 26.22 -9.06
C GLU A 651 -29.51 26.04 -8.48
N SER A 652 -30.48 25.70 -9.33
CA SER A 652 -31.88 25.43 -8.97
C SER A 652 -32.13 24.15 -8.17
N GLU A 653 -31.20 23.19 -8.12
CA GLU A 653 -31.44 21.86 -7.52
C GLU A 653 -30.83 21.68 -6.10
N LYS A 654 -30.28 22.74 -5.48
CA LYS A 654 -29.69 22.71 -4.12
C LYS A 654 -30.69 22.50 -2.95
N MET A 655 -31.95 22.14 -3.21
CA MET A 655 -32.89 21.65 -2.20
C MET A 655 -33.87 20.62 -2.78
N LEU A 656 -33.78 19.34 -2.35
CA LEU A 656 -34.88 18.50 -1.82
C LEU A 656 -34.49 17.01 -1.64
N ILE A 657 -34.56 16.54 -0.38
CA ILE A 657 -35.00 15.19 0.07
C ILE A 657 -34.06 13.94 -0.12
N LYS A 658 -34.23 12.98 0.81
CA LYS A 658 -33.63 11.63 0.89
C LYS A 658 -34.70 10.53 0.65
N TYR A 659 -34.27 9.27 0.51
CA TYR A 659 -35.05 8.01 0.50
C TYR A 659 -35.83 7.71 -0.81
N ALA A 660 -36.07 6.44 -1.25
CA ALA A 660 -35.40 5.15 -0.99
C ALA A 660 -35.96 4.00 -1.90
N ILE A 661 -35.10 3.04 -2.28
CA ILE A 661 -35.28 1.56 -2.26
C ILE A 661 -36.46 0.85 -3.04
N LEU A 662 -36.05 0.09 -4.09
CA LEU A 662 -36.51 -1.25 -4.59
C LEU A 662 -37.87 -1.55 -5.31
N LEU A 663 -37.81 -2.66 -6.10
CA LEU A 663 -38.89 -3.55 -6.63
C LEU A 663 -39.79 -3.00 -7.78
N ALA A 664 -40.37 -3.77 -8.72
CA ALA A 664 -40.35 -5.21 -9.12
C ALA A 664 -40.84 -5.31 -10.61
N ILE A 665 -40.29 -6.12 -11.54
CA ILE A 665 -40.37 -7.59 -11.79
C ILE A 665 -41.73 -8.09 -12.41
N LEU A 666 -41.65 -8.72 -13.62
CA LEU A 666 -42.63 -9.61 -14.33
C LEU A 666 -43.97 -9.00 -14.84
N ALA A 667 -44.73 -9.55 -15.82
CA ALA A 667 -44.50 -10.54 -16.90
C ALA A 667 -45.69 -10.61 -17.91
N SER A 668 -45.47 -11.23 -19.10
CA SER A 668 -46.42 -12.13 -19.86
C SER A 668 -45.99 -12.30 -21.33
N THR A 669 -46.24 -13.36 -22.13
CA THR A 669 -46.30 -14.85 -22.03
C THR A 669 -47.24 -15.37 -23.15
N ALA A 670 -46.73 -16.13 -24.13
CA ALA A 670 -47.45 -17.14 -24.96
C ALA A 670 -46.43 -17.84 -25.89
N THR A 671 -46.05 -19.13 -25.82
CA THR A 671 -46.73 -20.45 -25.72
C THR A 671 -47.24 -21.06 -27.05
N ALA A 672 -46.49 -22.02 -27.61
CA ALA A 672 -46.95 -23.17 -28.40
C ALA A 672 -45.80 -24.21 -28.51
N ALA A 673 -46.12 -25.50 -28.73
CA ALA A 673 -45.13 -26.59 -28.81
C ALA A 673 -45.60 -27.74 -29.74
N ASP A 674 -44.65 -28.45 -30.38
CA ASP A 674 -44.61 -29.94 -30.56
C ASP A 674 -43.46 -30.38 -31.52
N ASN A 675 -43.20 -31.69 -31.62
CA ASN A 675 -42.04 -32.37 -32.26
C ASN A 675 -42.51 -33.22 -33.50
N PRO A 676 -41.82 -34.23 -34.12
CA PRO A 676 -40.49 -34.88 -33.91
C PRO A 676 -39.62 -35.15 -35.20
N VAL A 677 -38.60 -36.04 -35.08
CA VAL A 677 -38.01 -36.97 -36.11
C VAL A 677 -36.59 -36.70 -36.70
N PHE A 678 -35.57 -37.22 -36.00
CA PHE A 678 -34.41 -38.07 -36.45
C PHE A 678 -33.64 -37.92 -37.81
N LYS A 679 -32.28 -37.91 -37.66
CA LYS A 679 -31.22 -38.65 -38.42
C LYS A 679 -30.78 -38.14 -39.83
N LYS A 680 -29.50 -38.25 -40.27
CA LYS A 680 -28.22 -38.65 -39.62
C LYS A 680 -26.97 -38.20 -40.42
N CYS A 681 -25.81 -38.09 -39.75
CA CYS A 681 -24.48 -37.94 -40.37
C CYS A 681 -23.89 -39.27 -40.89
N SER A 682 -24.58 -39.95 -41.83
CA SER A 682 -24.24 -41.33 -42.22
C SER A 682 -23.18 -41.49 -43.32
N GLU A 683 -22.78 -40.43 -44.03
CA GLU A 683 -22.42 -40.58 -45.45
C GLU A 683 -20.98 -40.24 -45.87
N ARG A 684 -20.12 -39.63 -45.02
CA ARG A 684 -18.76 -39.20 -45.43
C ARG A 684 -17.63 -39.73 -44.52
N PRO A 685 -16.89 -40.77 -44.94
CA PRO A 685 -15.90 -41.46 -44.07
C PRO A 685 -14.60 -40.73 -43.70
N PHE A 686 -14.34 -39.50 -44.16
CA PHE A 686 -13.07 -38.80 -43.85
C PHE A 686 -13.13 -37.96 -42.57
N CYS A 687 -14.28 -37.34 -42.24
CA CYS A 687 -14.55 -36.72 -40.93
C CYS A 687 -14.55 -37.72 -39.75
N LYS A 688 -14.20 -38.99 -40.01
CA LYS A 688 -14.49 -40.15 -39.15
C LYS A 688 -13.23 -40.75 -38.49
N ARG A 689 -12.11 -40.00 -38.43
CA ARG A 689 -10.84 -40.54 -37.92
C ARG A 689 -10.04 -39.65 -36.95
N LEU A 690 -10.11 -38.31 -37.04
CA LEU A 690 -9.42 -37.41 -36.09
C LEU A 690 -10.33 -36.43 -35.33
N ARG A 691 -11.61 -36.29 -35.73
CA ARG A 691 -12.68 -35.90 -34.77
C ARG A 691 -13.14 -37.07 -33.88
N ASN A 692 -12.50 -38.25 -34.02
CA ASN A 692 -12.89 -39.52 -33.39
C ASN A 692 -11.76 -40.11 -32.52
N TYR A 693 -11.13 -39.30 -31.66
CA TYR A 693 -10.51 -39.90 -30.46
C TYR A 693 -11.67 -40.33 -29.54
N VAL A 694 -12.01 -41.60 -29.60
CA VAL A 694 -13.01 -42.19 -28.70
C VAL A 694 -12.28 -42.54 -27.42
N VAL A 695 -12.51 -41.76 -26.37
CA VAL A 695 -12.34 -42.22 -24.99
C VAL A 695 -13.13 -43.52 -24.89
N ASP A 696 -12.45 -44.65 -24.63
CA ASP A 696 -13.11 -45.95 -24.46
C ASP A 696 -14.25 -45.79 -23.46
N ASP A 697 -15.38 -46.48 -23.65
CA ASP A 697 -16.50 -46.38 -22.70
C ASP A 697 -16.02 -46.73 -21.27
N LYS A 698 -14.97 -47.56 -21.17
CA LYS A 698 -14.25 -47.89 -19.95
C LYS A 698 -13.45 -46.77 -19.31
N SER A 699 -12.96 -45.80 -20.09
CA SER A 699 -12.13 -44.69 -19.60
C SER A 699 -12.97 -43.48 -19.18
N LYS A 700 -14.27 -43.48 -19.50
CA LYS A 700 -15.20 -42.42 -19.09
C LYS A 700 -15.50 -42.50 -17.60
N TYR A 701 -15.36 -41.38 -16.91
CA TYR A 701 -15.68 -41.28 -15.49
C TYR A 701 -17.19 -41.13 -15.27
N SER A 702 -17.68 -41.89 -14.29
CA SER A 702 -18.98 -41.75 -13.65
C SER A 702 -18.80 -41.24 -12.21
N ALA A 703 -19.74 -40.45 -11.71
CA ALA A 703 -19.67 -39.87 -10.36
C ALA A 703 -20.52 -40.66 -9.35
N ASP A 704 -19.91 -41.13 -8.27
CA ASP A 704 -20.60 -41.88 -7.20
C ASP A 704 -21.29 -40.89 -6.24
N VAL A 705 -22.39 -40.30 -6.70
CA VAL A 705 -23.15 -39.27 -5.97
C VAL A 705 -23.66 -39.75 -4.60
N HIS A 706 -23.92 -41.05 -4.44
CA HIS A 706 -24.36 -41.64 -3.18
C HIS A 706 -23.20 -41.84 -2.17
N SER A 707 -21.97 -41.91 -2.64
CA SER A 707 -20.74 -41.94 -1.82
C SER A 707 -20.10 -40.56 -1.65
N SER A 708 -20.77 -39.49 -2.08
CA SER A 708 -20.29 -38.12 -1.89
C SER A 708 -20.34 -37.71 -0.41
N SER A 709 -19.48 -36.77 -0.02
CA SER A 709 -19.44 -36.25 1.36
C SER A 709 -18.94 -34.81 1.41
N ILE A 710 -19.44 -34.05 2.40
CA ILE A 710 -19.00 -32.66 2.65
C ILE A 710 -18.17 -32.63 3.94
N LYS A 711 -16.94 -32.15 3.85
CA LYS A 711 -16.03 -31.94 4.99
C LYS A 711 -15.32 -30.59 4.82
N ASP A 712 -15.25 -29.81 5.90
CA ASP A 712 -14.53 -28.53 5.93
C ASP A 712 -14.92 -27.54 4.80
N ASN A 713 -16.21 -27.55 4.42
CA ASN A 713 -16.82 -26.81 3.28
C ASN A 713 -16.33 -27.22 1.87
N ILE A 714 -15.67 -28.36 1.74
CA ILE A 714 -15.37 -29.01 0.46
C ILE A 714 -16.32 -30.20 0.28
N LEU A 715 -16.96 -30.28 -0.89
CA LEU A 715 -17.69 -31.48 -1.34
C LEU A 715 -16.72 -32.38 -2.10
N THR A 716 -16.57 -33.62 -1.64
CA THR A 716 -15.83 -34.68 -2.33
C THR A 716 -16.82 -35.65 -2.97
N VAL A 717 -16.71 -35.87 -4.27
CA VAL A 717 -17.48 -36.88 -5.03
C VAL A 717 -16.49 -37.87 -5.66
N PRO A 718 -16.53 -39.16 -5.28
CA PRO A 718 -15.67 -40.17 -5.91
C PRO A 718 -16.03 -40.37 -7.38
N LEU A 719 -15.02 -40.40 -8.25
CA LEU A 719 -15.14 -40.69 -9.68
C LEU A 719 -14.58 -42.08 -9.99
N LYS A 720 -15.29 -42.84 -10.83
CA LYS A 720 -14.94 -44.21 -11.21
C LYS A 720 -15.12 -44.43 -12.71
N ASN A 721 -14.17 -45.13 -13.32
CA ASN A 721 -14.27 -45.64 -14.69
C ASN A 721 -14.17 -47.19 -14.68
N GLU A 722 -14.38 -47.88 -15.81
CA GLU A 722 -14.28 -49.35 -15.87
C GLU A 722 -12.83 -49.87 -15.96
N ASN A 723 -11.82 -49.00 -16.14
CA ASN A 723 -10.42 -49.38 -16.04
C ASN A 723 -10.00 -49.67 -14.59
N GLY A 724 -10.72 -49.10 -13.61
CA GLY A 724 -10.41 -49.20 -12.18
C GLY A 724 -9.74 -47.97 -11.60
N ASP A 725 -9.66 -46.87 -12.37
CA ASP A 725 -9.13 -45.60 -11.89
C ASP A 725 -10.13 -44.97 -10.90
N ASN A 726 -9.63 -44.53 -9.75
CA ASN A 726 -10.43 -43.91 -8.69
C ASN A 726 -9.88 -42.51 -8.43
N LEU A 727 -10.64 -41.47 -8.78
CA LEU A 727 -10.28 -40.07 -8.57
C LEU A 727 -11.28 -39.39 -7.61
N ASN A 728 -10.91 -38.27 -7.01
CA ASN A 728 -11.79 -37.45 -6.19
C ASN A 728 -12.09 -36.13 -6.91
N LEU A 729 -13.35 -35.88 -7.27
CA LEU A 729 -13.81 -34.54 -7.64
C LEU A 729 -14.00 -33.72 -6.36
N LEU A 730 -13.31 -32.59 -6.26
CA LEU A 730 -13.35 -31.68 -5.11
C LEU A 730 -13.99 -30.35 -5.52
N LEU A 731 -15.09 -29.98 -4.88
CA LEU A 731 -15.84 -28.74 -5.13
C LEU A 731 -15.87 -27.85 -3.90
N SER A 732 -15.53 -26.57 -4.07
CA SER A 732 -15.60 -25.57 -2.99
C SER A 732 -16.13 -24.23 -3.52
N MET A 733 -16.96 -23.56 -2.71
CA MET A 733 -17.65 -22.32 -3.09
C MET A 733 -17.17 -21.15 -2.23
N PHE A 734 -16.77 -20.07 -2.90
CA PHE A 734 -16.19 -18.87 -2.31
C PHE A 734 -17.13 -17.67 -2.46
N GLU A 735 -16.98 -16.70 -1.58
CA GLU A 735 -17.72 -15.44 -1.62
C GLU A 735 -17.57 -14.72 -2.99
N GLY A 736 -18.61 -14.02 -3.43
CA GLY A 736 -18.61 -13.25 -4.68
C GLY A 736 -18.76 -14.08 -5.96
N ASN A 737 -19.54 -15.18 -5.90
CA ASN A 737 -19.92 -16.03 -7.04
C ASN A 737 -18.74 -16.76 -7.73
N LYS A 738 -17.76 -17.26 -6.93
CA LYS A 738 -16.58 -17.99 -7.43
C LYS A 738 -16.58 -19.43 -6.92
N ILE A 739 -16.35 -20.40 -7.81
CA ILE A 739 -16.39 -21.83 -7.47
C ILE A 739 -15.10 -22.50 -7.96
N ARG A 740 -14.44 -23.29 -7.11
CA ARG A 740 -13.21 -24.04 -7.46
C ARG A 740 -13.54 -25.52 -7.62
N VAL A 741 -13.05 -26.09 -8.71
CA VAL A 741 -13.20 -27.49 -9.12
C VAL A 741 -11.78 -28.07 -9.21
N LYS A 742 -11.46 -29.02 -8.33
CA LYS A 742 -10.20 -29.78 -8.36
C LYS A 742 -10.47 -31.25 -8.66
N VAL A 743 -9.48 -31.92 -9.26
CA VAL A 743 -9.45 -33.39 -9.35
C VAL A 743 -8.19 -33.87 -8.63
N GLU A 744 -8.38 -34.69 -7.60
CA GLU A 744 -7.31 -35.33 -6.83
C GLU A 744 -7.18 -36.80 -7.25
N ASP A 745 -5.94 -37.27 -7.38
CA ASP A 745 -5.60 -38.67 -7.61
C ASP A 745 -4.93 -39.25 -6.35
N PRO A 746 -5.56 -40.18 -5.62
CA PRO A 746 -4.97 -40.80 -4.43
C PRO A 746 -3.68 -41.59 -4.69
N ASN A 747 -3.37 -41.92 -5.95
CA ASN A 747 -2.27 -42.78 -6.35
C ASN A 747 -1.10 -42.00 -7.00
N SER A 748 -1.34 -40.79 -7.50
CA SER A 748 -0.35 -39.98 -8.24
C SER A 748 -0.23 -38.56 -7.69
N LYS A 749 0.97 -38.22 -7.20
CA LYS A 749 1.28 -36.85 -6.77
C LYS A 749 1.67 -35.99 -7.96
N ARG A 750 0.81 -35.02 -8.28
CA ARG A 750 1.05 -33.99 -9.30
C ARG A 750 1.59 -32.72 -8.65
N PHE A 751 2.27 -31.89 -9.43
CA PHE A 751 2.63 -30.55 -8.99
C PHE A 751 1.35 -29.71 -8.80
N GLU A 752 1.18 -29.15 -7.61
CA GLU A 752 0.13 -28.18 -7.31
C GLU A 752 0.72 -26.77 -7.26
N LEU A 753 0.15 -25.87 -8.06
CA LEU A 753 0.58 -24.48 -8.12
C LEU A 753 0.22 -23.76 -6.82
N GLY A 754 1.24 -23.25 -6.11
CA GLY A 754 1.09 -22.52 -4.84
C GLY A 754 0.36 -21.17 -4.97
N ASP A 755 0.14 -20.50 -3.84
CA ASP A 755 -0.84 -19.40 -3.69
C ASP A 755 -0.56 -18.12 -4.52
N ILE A 756 -0.86 -18.19 -5.82
CA ILE A 756 -1.20 -17.04 -6.66
C ILE A 756 -2.65 -16.60 -6.38
N VAL A 757 -3.47 -17.50 -5.85
CA VAL A 757 -4.90 -17.35 -5.53
C VAL A 757 -5.09 -16.77 -4.13
N ILE A 758 -5.58 -15.53 -4.04
CA ILE A 758 -5.83 -14.83 -2.78
C ILE A 758 -7.19 -15.26 -2.21
N ILE A 759 -7.17 -16.14 -1.20
CA ILE A 759 -8.33 -16.49 -0.38
C ILE A 759 -8.25 -15.70 0.95
N GLU A 760 -8.48 -14.38 0.89
CA GLU A 760 -8.57 -13.56 2.10
C GLU A 760 -9.97 -13.61 2.73
N GLU A 761 -10.03 -13.63 4.06
CA GLU A 761 -11.28 -13.43 4.80
C GLU A 761 -11.77 -11.99 4.62
N LEU A 762 -12.94 -11.80 4.02
CA LEU A 762 -13.54 -10.47 3.88
C LEU A 762 -14.05 -9.96 5.23
N LYS A 763 -13.22 -9.12 5.86
CA LYS A 763 -13.71 -7.95 6.58
C LYS A 763 -13.59 -6.74 5.65
N GLU A 764 -14.70 -6.05 5.38
CA GLU A 764 -14.62 -4.71 4.84
C GLU A 764 -13.91 -3.78 5.84
N LEU A 765 -12.66 -3.41 5.55
CA LEU A 765 -11.91 -2.24 6.03
C LEU A 765 -10.62 -2.13 5.16
N PRO A 766 -9.94 -0.96 5.10
CA PRO A 766 -9.01 -0.67 4.00
C PRO A 766 -7.65 -1.39 4.06
N LYS A 767 -7.10 -1.58 2.85
CA LYS A 767 -6.00 -2.45 2.39
C LYS A 767 -4.63 -2.44 3.10
N ASN A 768 -4.44 -1.73 4.20
CA ASN A 768 -3.15 -1.63 4.87
C ASN A 768 -3.09 -2.62 6.05
N LYS A 769 -1.91 -3.09 6.44
CA LYS A 769 -1.70 -3.97 7.59
C LYS A 769 -0.64 -3.36 8.50
N THR A 770 -1.02 -2.96 9.72
CA THR A 770 -0.08 -2.56 10.78
C THR A 770 -0.38 -3.38 12.04
N SER A 771 0.67 -3.81 12.73
CA SER A 771 0.61 -4.42 14.04
C SER A 771 1.53 -3.66 15.01
N GLY A 772 1.19 -3.67 16.28
CA GLY A 772 2.04 -3.20 17.36
C GLY A 772 2.04 -4.21 18.49
N ILE A 773 3.15 -4.32 19.20
CA ILE A 773 3.27 -5.13 20.40
C ILE A 773 3.66 -4.19 21.55
N PHE A 774 2.89 -4.23 22.64
CA PHE A 774 3.26 -3.59 23.89
C PHE A 774 3.38 -4.67 24.97
N LEU A 775 4.60 -4.88 25.43
CA LEU A 775 4.90 -5.71 26.60
C LEU A 775 4.91 -4.81 27.83
N HIS A 776 3.97 -5.02 28.73
CA HIS A 776 3.81 -4.25 29.96
C HIS A 776 4.57 -4.94 31.11
N ASN A 777 5.89 -4.78 31.10
CA ASN A 777 6.80 -5.32 32.11
C ASN A 777 7.77 -4.21 32.59
N ALA A 778 8.10 -4.21 33.89
CA ALA A 778 8.91 -3.17 34.53
C ALA A 778 10.33 -3.62 34.93
N ALA A 779 10.66 -4.89 34.70
CA ALA A 779 12.00 -5.46 34.88
C ALA A 779 12.92 -5.09 33.71
N GLU A 780 14.19 -5.49 33.80
CA GLU A 780 15.14 -5.42 32.69
C GLU A 780 14.68 -6.28 31.49
N GLN A 781 14.86 -5.73 30.28
CA GLN A 781 14.40 -6.29 29.02
C GLN A 781 15.45 -6.08 27.94
N TRP A 782 15.79 -7.15 27.23
CA TRP A 782 16.53 -7.08 25.96
C TRP A 782 15.57 -7.37 24.82
N ILE A 783 15.55 -6.48 23.83
CA ILE A 783 14.66 -6.57 22.68
C ILE A 783 15.54 -6.80 21.45
N ASP A 784 15.60 -8.03 20.97
CA ASP A 784 16.25 -8.33 19.69
C ASP A 784 15.24 -8.05 18.56
N THR A 785 15.49 -6.98 17.81
CA THR A 785 14.66 -6.55 16.69
C THR A 785 15.28 -6.97 15.37
N SER A 786 14.80 -8.06 14.79
CA SER A 786 15.05 -8.31 13.37
C SER A 786 14.20 -7.34 12.53
N SER A 787 14.86 -6.40 11.85
CA SER A 787 14.27 -5.78 10.67
C SER A 787 13.94 -6.91 9.69
N GLY A 788 12.67 -7.08 9.34
CA GLY A 788 12.26 -8.10 8.40
C GLY A 788 13.01 -7.92 7.09
N SER A 789 13.75 -8.95 6.67
CA SER A 789 14.26 -9.02 5.30
C SER A 789 13.09 -9.34 4.36
N ASP A 790 13.28 -9.17 3.06
CA ASP A 790 12.20 -9.27 2.06
C ASP A 790 11.64 -10.71 1.85
N ASP A 791 11.92 -11.63 2.80
CA ASP A 791 11.52 -13.05 2.92
C ASP A 791 11.11 -13.48 4.34
N LYS A 792 11.17 -12.57 5.33
CA LYS A 792 10.75 -12.84 6.71
C LYS A 792 10.06 -11.62 7.29
N ASP A 793 8.84 -11.81 7.79
CA ASP A 793 8.12 -10.77 8.53
C ASP A 793 9.00 -10.18 9.65
N PRO A 794 8.96 -8.85 9.90
CA PRO A 794 9.71 -8.22 10.99
C PRO A 794 9.40 -8.89 12.34
N SER A 795 10.39 -9.59 12.89
CA SER A 795 10.22 -10.34 14.14
C SER A 795 10.96 -9.65 15.28
N VAL A 796 10.30 -9.60 16.44
CA VAL A 796 10.84 -9.02 17.67
C VAL A 796 10.84 -10.10 18.75
N TYR A 797 12.00 -10.31 19.37
CA TYR A 797 12.19 -11.28 20.43
C TYR A 797 12.46 -10.54 21.75
N PHE A 798 11.49 -10.60 22.65
CA PHE A 798 11.58 -10.02 24.00
C PHE A 798 12.20 -11.03 24.96
N ILE A 799 13.40 -10.73 25.45
CA ILE A 799 13.99 -11.40 26.61
C ILE A 799 13.64 -10.55 27.83
N VAL A 800 13.05 -11.18 28.84
CA VAL A 800 12.68 -10.55 30.11
C VAL A 800 13.30 -11.39 31.22
N GLU A 801 14.00 -10.77 32.17
CA GLU A 801 14.57 -11.52 33.30
C GLU A 801 13.47 -11.94 34.30
N ARG A 802 12.53 -11.02 34.58
CA ARG A 802 11.70 -11.02 35.81
C ARG A 802 10.29 -10.42 35.59
N ALA A 803 9.53 -10.30 36.69
CA ALA A 803 8.15 -9.80 36.73
C ALA A 803 7.17 -10.55 35.78
N ALA A 804 5.99 -9.98 35.54
CA ALA A 804 4.90 -10.63 34.79
C ALA A 804 4.99 -10.39 33.27
N PHE A 805 4.64 -11.40 32.47
CA PHE A 805 4.54 -11.27 31.02
C PHE A 805 3.11 -10.86 30.61
N ASP A 806 2.88 -9.54 30.51
CA ASP A 806 1.59 -8.93 30.17
C ASP A 806 1.67 -8.32 28.75
N LEU A 807 1.10 -9.01 27.76
CA LEU A 807 1.35 -8.73 26.33
C LEU A 807 0.09 -8.25 25.60
N PHE A 808 0.14 -7.01 25.09
CA PHE A 808 -0.92 -6.40 24.29
C PHE A 808 -0.55 -6.43 22.80
N ILE A 809 -1.34 -7.13 22.00
CA ILE A 809 -1.25 -7.09 20.53
C ILE A 809 -2.22 -6.02 20.02
N LEU A 810 -1.68 -4.96 19.44
CA LEU A 810 -2.41 -3.84 18.88
C LEU A 810 -2.54 -4.07 17.37
N LEU A 811 -3.76 -3.94 16.82
CA LEU A 811 -4.04 -4.26 15.42
C LEU A 811 -4.82 -3.12 14.76
N GLY A 812 -4.46 -2.77 13.52
CA GLY A 812 -5.18 -1.77 12.74
C GLY A 812 -4.49 -1.53 11.39
N PRO A 813 -5.20 -1.02 10.36
CA PRO A 813 -4.57 -0.82 9.07
C PRO A 813 -3.40 0.18 9.11
N THR A 814 -3.36 1.12 10.06
CA THR A 814 -2.37 2.22 10.08
C THR A 814 -1.62 2.38 11.42
N PRO A 815 -0.37 2.91 11.44
CA PRO A 815 0.32 3.28 12.68
C PRO A 815 -0.46 4.32 13.49
N LYS A 816 -1.27 5.15 12.84
CA LYS A 816 -2.22 6.08 13.46
C LYS A 816 -3.21 5.37 14.40
N GLU A 817 -3.72 4.20 14.01
CA GLU A 817 -4.58 3.37 14.86
C GLU A 817 -3.81 2.61 15.94
N ILE A 818 -2.55 2.21 15.69
CA ILE A 818 -1.69 1.56 16.70
C ILE A 818 -1.33 2.54 17.84
N VAL A 819 -0.88 3.75 17.52
CA VAL A 819 -0.54 4.77 18.53
C VAL A 819 -1.78 5.23 19.32
N ARG A 820 -2.95 5.31 18.67
CA ARG A 820 -4.22 5.61 19.35
C ARG A 820 -4.64 4.49 20.31
N GLN A 821 -4.35 3.23 19.98
CA GLN A 821 -4.53 2.11 20.92
C GLN A 821 -3.52 2.19 22.08
N PHE A 822 -2.23 2.41 21.80
CA PHE A 822 -1.18 2.50 22.82
C PHE A 822 -1.40 3.66 23.81
N THR A 823 -1.70 4.86 23.31
CA THR A 823 -2.05 6.03 24.16
C THR A 823 -3.44 5.91 24.79
N GLY A 824 -4.31 5.04 24.26
CA GLY A 824 -5.56 4.63 24.91
C GLY A 824 -5.34 3.75 26.14
N LEU A 825 -4.34 2.85 26.10
CA LEU A 825 -3.96 1.98 27.20
C LEU A 825 -3.12 2.71 28.27
N THR A 826 -2.08 3.42 27.84
CA THR A 826 -1.08 4.04 28.73
C THR A 826 -1.45 5.46 29.18
N GLY A 827 -2.31 6.13 28.42
CA GLY A 827 -2.76 7.50 28.66
C GLY A 827 -2.18 8.51 27.67
N LYS A 828 -2.72 9.73 27.71
CA LYS A 828 -2.35 10.86 26.84
C LYS A 828 -1.67 11.95 27.68
N ALA A 829 -0.81 12.74 27.05
CA ALA A 829 -0.25 13.92 27.70
C ALA A 829 -1.34 14.95 27.99
N HIS A 830 -1.21 15.66 29.10
CA HIS A 830 -2.10 16.77 29.42
C HIS A 830 -1.73 17.99 28.55
N LEU A 831 -2.73 18.81 28.19
CA LEU A 831 -2.52 20.08 27.49
C LEU A 831 -1.66 21.00 28.39
N PRO A 832 -0.43 21.41 28.01
CA PRO A 832 0.48 22.09 28.93
C PRO A 832 0.07 23.55 29.23
N GLN A 833 0.82 24.19 30.12
CA GLN A 833 0.82 25.65 30.24
C GLN A 833 1.52 26.27 29.02
N ILE A 834 1.02 27.41 28.51
CA ILE A 834 1.48 27.96 27.22
C ILE A 834 2.96 28.40 27.24
N TRP A 835 3.47 28.92 28.36
CA TRP A 835 4.89 29.27 28.55
C TRP A 835 5.83 28.06 28.40
N ALA A 836 5.34 26.85 28.66
CA ALA A 836 6.15 25.64 28.56
C ALA A 836 6.47 25.29 27.09
N LEU A 837 5.75 25.88 26.13
CA LEU A 837 6.05 25.81 24.70
C LEU A 837 6.98 26.94 24.22
N GLY A 838 7.39 27.86 25.09
CA GLY A 838 8.32 28.95 24.79
C GLY A 838 9.74 28.49 24.49
N TYR A 839 10.68 29.44 24.44
CA TYR A 839 12.11 29.13 24.54
C TYR A 839 12.57 29.15 26.01
N HIS A 840 13.32 28.12 26.40
CA HIS A 840 13.78 27.88 27.77
C HIS A 840 15.30 28.05 27.85
N GLN A 841 15.78 28.89 28.75
CA GLN A 841 17.20 29.15 28.96
C GLN A 841 17.70 28.39 30.21
N CYS A 842 18.69 27.53 30.02
CA CYS A 842 19.32 26.74 31.08
C CYS A 842 20.85 26.69 30.87
N ARG A 843 21.57 26.29 31.90
CA ARG A 843 23.00 25.91 31.90
C ARG A 843 23.29 25.20 33.22
N PHE A 844 24.09 24.14 33.19
CA PHE A 844 24.81 23.65 34.36
C PHE A 844 26.10 24.49 34.48
N SER A 845 26.23 25.46 35.37
CA SER A 845 25.25 26.00 36.31
C SER A 845 25.31 27.52 36.31
N TYR A 846 24.19 28.18 36.60
CA TYR A 846 24.17 29.60 36.98
C TYR A 846 24.55 29.70 38.46
N ARG A 847 25.72 30.30 38.74
CA ARG A 847 26.41 30.11 40.04
C ARG A 847 25.90 31.06 41.15
N SER A 848 25.02 32.01 40.84
CA SER A 848 24.40 32.90 41.83
C SER A 848 23.11 33.54 41.31
N GLN A 849 22.35 34.13 42.24
CA GLN A 849 21.19 34.97 41.95
C GLN A 849 21.51 36.16 41.03
N ASP A 850 22.71 36.74 41.12
CA ASP A 850 23.16 37.84 40.26
C ASP A 850 23.58 37.37 38.86
N ASP A 851 24.12 36.15 38.72
CA ASP A 851 24.40 35.51 37.43
C ASP A 851 23.08 35.29 36.64
N VAL A 852 22.04 34.78 37.30
CA VAL A 852 20.70 34.65 36.72
C VAL A 852 20.12 36.02 36.32
N LYS A 853 20.30 37.06 37.14
CA LYS A 853 19.85 38.43 36.82
C LYS A 853 20.58 39.03 35.60
N ASP A 854 21.90 38.86 35.49
CA ASP A 854 22.69 39.33 34.36
C ASP A 854 22.27 38.64 33.04
N VAL A 855 22.02 37.32 33.09
CA VAL A 855 21.49 36.56 31.94
C VAL A 855 20.12 37.08 31.50
N VAL A 856 19.17 37.26 32.44
CA VAL A 856 17.83 37.82 32.15
C VAL A 856 17.95 39.22 31.53
N ALA A 857 18.76 40.10 32.12
CA ALA A 857 18.94 41.47 31.64
C ALA A 857 19.55 41.51 30.23
N ARG A 858 20.59 40.72 29.94
CA ARG A 858 21.25 40.69 28.63
C ARG A 858 20.37 40.11 27.53
N MET A 859 19.51 39.13 27.84
CA MET A 859 18.51 38.62 26.89
C MET A 859 17.53 39.73 26.48
N ASP A 860 17.12 40.57 27.44
CA ASP A 860 16.20 41.69 27.19
C ASP A 860 16.88 42.86 26.46
N GLU A 861 18.10 43.24 26.85
CA GLU A 861 18.92 44.25 26.14
C GLU A 861 19.16 43.89 24.66
N ASN A 862 19.23 42.60 24.34
CA ASN A 862 19.50 42.09 23.00
C ASN A 862 18.23 41.62 22.26
N ASP A 863 17.01 41.86 22.78
CA ASP A 863 15.74 41.48 22.14
C ASP A 863 15.68 39.97 21.81
N ILE A 864 16.00 39.13 22.81
CA ILE A 864 16.08 37.66 22.69
C ILE A 864 14.97 37.02 23.56
N PRO A 865 13.81 36.66 22.98
CA PRO A 865 12.64 36.26 23.76
C PRO A 865 12.75 34.83 24.33
N PHE A 866 12.58 34.71 25.65
CA PHE A 866 12.53 33.46 26.41
C PHE A 866 11.42 33.54 27.47
N ASP A 867 10.79 32.40 27.78
CA ASP A 867 9.65 32.30 28.71
C ASP A 867 10.03 31.71 30.08
N ALA A 868 11.07 30.86 30.13
CA ALA A 868 11.50 30.17 31.34
C ALA A 868 13.02 30.20 31.52
N ILE A 869 13.47 30.40 32.76
CA ILE A 869 14.86 30.20 33.17
C ILE A 869 14.96 29.10 34.22
N TRP A 870 16.03 28.33 34.15
CA TRP A 870 16.18 27.06 34.85
C TRP A 870 17.32 27.12 35.86
N LEU A 871 17.09 26.57 37.06
CA LEU A 871 18.05 26.51 38.15
C LEU A 871 18.51 25.07 38.36
N ASP A 872 19.82 24.91 38.17
CA ASP A 872 20.57 23.66 38.30
C ASP A 872 21.03 23.43 39.76
N GLY A 873 21.70 22.32 40.05
CA GLY A 873 21.94 21.82 41.42
C GLY A 873 22.61 22.81 42.39
N ASP A 874 23.50 23.69 41.90
CA ASP A 874 24.18 24.71 42.72
C ASP A 874 23.27 25.74 43.40
N HIS A 875 22.00 25.86 43.01
CA HIS A 875 21.05 26.71 43.74
C HIS A 875 20.69 26.14 45.12
N THR A 876 20.94 24.84 45.33
CA THR A 876 20.66 24.13 46.59
C THR A 876 21.83 24.10 47.56
N ASP A 877 21.55 23.91 48.85
CA ASP A 877 22.59 23.74 49.88
C ASP A 877 23.31 22.38 49.75
N GLY A 878 24.25 22.31 48.81
CA GLY A 878 25.09 21.12 48.58
C GLY A 878 24.30 19.89 48.18
N TYR A 879 23.37 20.03 47.24
CA TYR A 879 22.45 18.99 46.74
C TYR A 879 21.48 18.46 47.82
N LYS A 880 21.15 19.31 48.81
CA LYS A 880 19.94 19.16 49.64
C LYS A 880 18.75 19.75 48.89
N TRP A 881 17.97 18.88 48.25
CA TRP A 881 16.73 19.28 47.59
C TRP A 881 15.78 20.02 48.55
N PHE A 882 14.93 20.88 48.00
CA PHE A 882 14.05 21.79 48.74
C PHE A 882 14.74 22.86 49.61
N HIS A 883 16.09 22.88 49.69
CA HIS A 883 16.86 23.83 50.51
C HIS A 883 17.75 24.74 49.66
N TRP A 884 17.55 26.05 49.73
CA TRP A 884 18.32 27.05 48.97
C TRP A 884 19.69 27.35 49.60
N ASN A 885 20.71 27.50 48.76
CA ASN A 885 22.02 28.00 49.18
C ASN A 885 21.98 29.52 49.34
N HIS A 886 21.64 30.01 50.54
CA HIS A 886 21.59 31.43 50.85
C HIS A 886 22.95 32.18 50.79
N THR A 887 24.06 31.50 50.43
CA THR A 887 25.34 32.16 50.12
C THR A 887 25.40 32.66 48.68
N THR A 888 24.85 31.88 47.73
CA THR A 888 24.85 32.18 46.29
C THR A 888 23.49 32.67 45.79
N PHE A 889 22.41 32.25 46.45
CA PHE A 889 21.02 32.67 46.22
C PHE A 889 20.43 33.24 47.52
N PRO A 890 20.92 34.40 48.00
CA PRO A 890 20.55 34.97 49.30
C PRO A 890 19.04 35.25 49.45
N ASP A 891 18.37 35.70 48.40
CA ASP A 891 16.91 35.95 48.40
C ASP A 891 16.25 35.29 47.17
N PRO A 892 15.92 33.99 47.25
CA PRO A 892 15.34 33.26 46.12
C PRO A 892 13.91 33.74 45.80
N VAL A 893 13.22 34.38 46.74
CA VAL A 893 11.87 34.93 46.56
C VAL A 893 11.92 36.19 45.69
N GLU A 894 12.86 37.09 45.96
CA GLU A 894 13.13 38.28 45.13
C GLU A 894 13.54 37.88 43.70
N LEU A 895 14.34 36.81 43.54
CA LEU A 895 14.70 36.28 42.22
C LEU A 895 13.47 35.82 41.43
N GLN A 896 12.63 34.98 42.03
CA GLN A 896 11.40 34.47 41.39
C GLN A 896 10.39 35.57 41.09
N GLN A 897 10.29 36.60 41.93
CA GLN A 897 9.43 37.76 41.71
C GLN A 897 9.94 38.66 40.59
N ASN A 898 11.26 38.91 40.51
CA ASN A 898 11.87 39.69 39.42
C ASN A 898 11.67 39.02 38.05
N ILE A 899 11.87 37.69 37.95
CA ILE A 899 11.63 36.93 36.73
C ILE A 899 10.15 37.07 36.31
N SER A 900 9.22 36.80 37.24
CA SER A 900 7.79 36.78 36.96
C SER A 900 7.14 38.14 36.75
N ALA A 901 7.75 39.24 37.22
CA ALA A 901 7.35 40.60 36.86
C ALA A 901 7.42 40.86 35.34
N THR A 902 8.21 40.08 34.60
CA THR A 902 8.30 40.14 33.13
C THR A 902 7.37 39.15 32.41
N GLY A 903 6.52 38.41 33.13
CA GLY A 903 5.64 37.36 32.59
C GLY A 903 6.30 35.99 32.44
N ARG A 904 7.59 35.88 32.79
CA ARG A 904 8.41 34.66 32.70
C ARG A 904 8.29 33.79 33.95
N VAL A 905 8.83 32.57 33.91
CA VAL A 905 8.82 31.63 35.03
C VAL A 905 10.20 31.07 35.38
N CYS A 906 10.31 30.51 36.58
CA CYS A 906 11.46 29.75 37.04
C CYS A 906 11.14 28.24 37.07
N VAL A 907 12.12 27.40 36.78
CA VAL A 907 12.09 25.93 36.97
C VAL A 907 13.28 25.52 37.84
N SER A 908 13.10 24.54 38.73
CA SER A 908 14.12 24.05 39.68
C SER A 908 14.36 22.56 39.50
N ILE A 909 15.61 22.12 39.57
CA ILE A 909 15.97 20.71 39.70
C ILE A 909 15.57 20.11 41.07
N SER A 910 15.31 18.79 41.12
CA SER A 910 15.03 17.99 42.32
C SER A 910 15.11 16.49 42.01
N ASP A 911 16.13 15.80 42.50
CA ASP A 911 16.36 14.39 42.18
C ASP A 911 15.73 13.44 43.23
N PRO A 912 15.53 12.14 42.94
CA PRO A 912 14.94 11.19 43.90
C PRO A 912 15.94 10.64 44.93
N HIS A 913 17.24 10.89 44.75
CA HIS A 913 18.27 10.48 45.70
C HIS A 913 18.40 11.53 46.82
N ILE A 914 18.29 11.10 48.07
CA ILE A 914 18.26 11.97 49.25
C ILE A 914 19.58 11.80 50.01
N LYS A 915 20.34 12.88 50.14
CA LYS A 915 21.61 12.94 50.88
C LYS A 915 21.49 12.31 52.28
N VAL A 916 22.40 11.39 52.62
CA VAL A 916 22.53 10.81 53.96
C VAL A 916 23.21 11.82 54.87
N ASP A 917 22.38 12.59 55.58
CA ASP A 917 22.78 13.64 56.52
C ASP A 917 21.69 13.75 57.61
N ASP A 918 22.00 13.41 58.86
CA ASP A 918 21.02 13.45 59.95
C ASP A 918 20.58 14.88 60.33
N ASP A 919 21.29 15.92 59.86
CA ASP A 919 20.89 17.33 59.94
C ASP A 919 20.09 17.80 58.69
N TYR A 920 19.76 16.91 57.75
CA TYR A 920 18.85 17.15 56.62
C TYR A 920 17.47 16.56 56.94
N ASP A 921 16.48 17.42 57.12
CA ASP A 921 15.12 17.07 57.56
C ASP A 921 14.37 16.11 56.62
N VAL A 922 14.55 16.24 55.30
CA VAL A 922 14.01 15.31 54.29
C VAL A 922 14.52 13.89 54.54
N TYR A 923 15.82 13.74 54.85
CA TYR A 923 16.43 12.46 55.18
C TYR A 923 16.00 11.97 56.57
N ALA A 924 16.15 12.80 57.60
CA ALA A 924 15.85 12.45 58.99
C ALA A 924 14.38 12.04 59.21
N GLY A 925 13.42 12.62 58.46
CA GLY A 925 12.02 12.22 58.52
C GLY A 925 11.73 10.85 57.85
N ALA A 926 12.49 10.50 56.81
CA ALA A 926 12.36 9.28 56.01
C ALA A 926 13.16 8.08 56.54
N LYS A 927 14.28 8.34 57.23
CA LYS A 927 15.26 7.35 57.72
C LYS A 927 14.60 6.14 58.38
N GLY A 928 14.96 4.94 57.91
CA GLY A 928 14.43 3.65 58.36
C GLY A 928 12.98 3.33 57.96
N LYS A 929 12.20 4.29 57.43
CA LYS A 929 10.77 4.11 57.07
C LYS A 929 10.52 4.08 55.58
N TYR A 930 11.03 5.08 54.86
CA TYR A 930 10.56 5.48 53.53
C TYR A 930 11.62 5.32 52.43
N PHE A 931 12.81 4.84 52.78
CA PHE A 931 13.87 4.48 51.83
C PHE A 931 13.84 2.98 51.47
N THR A 932 14.36 2.67 50.28
CA THR A 932 14.61 1.29 49.83
C THR A 932 15.64 0.59 50.72
N LYS A 933 15.63 -0.76 50.75
CA LYS A 933 16.34 -1.56 51.76
C LYS A 933 16.98 -2.81 51.19
N TRP A 934 18.09 -3.26 51.76
CA TRP A 934 18.60 -4.61 51.49
C TRP A 934 17.67 -5.70 52.06
N ALA A 935 17.74 -6.92 51.53
CA ALA A 935 16.97 -8.08 52.02
C ALA A 935 17.24 -8.46 53.51
N ASN A 936 18.28 -7.90 54.12
CA ASN A 936 18.56 -8.01 55.57
C ASN A 936 17.82 -6.95 56.43
N GLY A 937 17.05 -6.05 55.81
CA GLY A 937 16.26 -5.00 56.46
C GLY A 937 16.98 -3.65 56.64
N ASN A 938 18.27 -3.56 56.34
CA ASN A 938 19.03 -2.30 56.42
C ASN A 938 18.69 -1.36 55.24
N GLU A 939 18.77 -0.06 55.48
CA GLU A 939 18.64 1.00 54.46
C GLU A 939 19.65 0.82 53.31
N TYR A 940 19.21 1.00 52.06
CA TYR A 940 20.10 1.09 50.92
C TYR A 940 20.73 2.48 50.88
N VAL A 941 22.06 2.52 50.79
CA VAL A 941 22.89 3.72 50.80
C VAL A 941 23.98 3.56 49.76
N ASP A 942 24.11 4.54 48.87
CA ASP A 942 25.14 4.55 47.84
C ASP A 942 25.53 5.99 47.43
N TYR A 943 26.47 6.16 46.51
CA TYR A 943 27.00 7.48 46.15
C TYR A 943 26.28 8.09 44.93
N SER A 944 25.92 9.37 45.03
CA SER A 944 25.41 10.22 43.94
C SER A 944 25.90 11.67 44.12
N TRP A 945 25.30 12.67 43.47
CA TRP A 945 25.76 14.08 43.49
C TRP A 945 26.04 14.69 44.90
N PRO A 946 25.17 14.53 45.93
CA PRO A 946 25.44 14.99 47.29
C PRO A 946 26.51 14.19 48.06
N GLY A 947 27.04 13.10 47.48
CA GLY A 947 27.79 12.07 48.19
C GLY A 947 26.89 10.88 48.55
N ALA A 948 27.08 10.31 49.74
CA ALA A 948 26.24 9.22 50.24
C ALA A 948 24.75 9.63 50.26
N SER A 949 23.90 8.79 49.70
CA SER A 949 22.49 9.05 49.38
C SER A 949 21.62 7.80 49.57
N SER A 950 20.32 7.99 49.79
CA SER A 950 19.29 6.95 49.88
C SER A 950 18.09 7.29 49.00
N TRP A 951 17.42 6.28 48.44
CA TRP A 951 16.35 6.43 47.45
C TRP A 951 14.97 6.18 48.07
N ILE A 952 14.03 7.10 47.82
CA ILE A 952 12.65 6.98 48.33
C ILE A 952 11.95 5.80 47.66
N ASP A 953 11.32 4.95 48.47
CA ASP A 953 10.57 3.80 47.97
C ASP A 953 9.16 4.21 47.53
N TYR A 954 9.00 4.60 46.26
CA TYR A 954 7.69 5.01 45.72
C TYR A 954 6.64 3.89 45.59
N LEU A 955 6.97 2.62 45.88
CA LEU A 955 5.97 1.56 46.07
C LEU A 955 5.34 1.58 47.47
N ASN A 956 5.97 2.22 48.46
CA ASN A 956 5.38 2.48 49.76
C ASN A 956 4.47 3.74 49.67
N PRO A 957 3.14 3.62 49.84
CA PRO A 957 2.24 4.78 49.75
C PRO A 957 2.54 5.88 50.78
N GLU A 958 3.04 5.53 51.97
CA GLU A 958 3.44 6.55 52.96
C GLU A 958 4.71 7.30 52.56
N ALA A 959 5.64 6.64 51.87
CA ALA A 959 6.88 7.25 51.38
C ALA A 959 6.63 8.18 50.19
N ALA A 960 5.78 7.73 49.26
CA ALA A 960 5.28 8.52 48.15
C ALA A 960 4.58 9.80 48.62
N ASP A 961 3.67 9.69 49.60
CA ASP A 961 2.97 10.82 50.20
C ASP A 961 3.94 11.72 50.98
N TYR A 962 4.84 11.14 51.78
CA TYR A 962 5.87 11.89 52.51
C TYR A 962 6.70 12.77 51.58
N TYR A 963 7.28 12.20 50.51
CA TYR A 963 8.09 12.94 49.55
C TYR A 963 7.27 14.03 48.84
N SER A 964 6.03 13.71 48.44
CA SER A 964 5.12 14.66 47.78
C SER A 964 4.86 15.92 48.61
N THR A 965 4.73 15.81 49.94
CA THR A 965 4.49 17.00 50.78
C THR A 965 5.60 18.04 50.74
N TRP A 966 6.83 17.67 50.35
CA TRP A 966 7.97 18.60 50.31
C TRP A 966 7.84 19.67 49.23
N PHE A 967 7.05 19.44 48.18
CA PHE A 967 6.76 20.44 47.14
C PHE A 967 5.82 21.57 47.60
N SER A 968 5.25 21.49 48.81
CA SER A 968 4.42 22.56 49.38
C SER A 968 5.26 23.80 49.74
N PHE A 969 4.69 25.00 49.60
CA PHE A 969 5.37 26.27 49.94
C PHE A 969 5.77 26.40 51.42
N GLU A 970 5.20 25.58 52.31
CA GLU A 970 5.58 25.49 53.72
C GLU A 970 6.90 24.72 53.92
N LYS A 971 7.13 23.67 53.12
CA LYS A 971 8.30 22.80 53.22
C LYS A 971 9.44 23.21 52.28
N PHE A 972 9.15 23.46 51.00
CA PHE A 972 10.11 24.08 50.07
C PHE A 972 10.17 25.59 50.36
N ASN A 973 10.71 25.95 51.52
CA ASN A 973 10.84 27.31 51.98
C ASN A 973 11.62 28.15 50.94
N GLY A 974 11.16 29.37 50.66
CA GLY A 974 11.70 30.21 49.59
C GLY A 974 11.19 29.90 48.18
N SER A 975 10.46 28.79 47.95
CA SER A 975 9.71 28.61 46.70
C SER A 975 8.45 29.48 46.67
N THR A 976 7.98 29.82 45.46
CA THR A 976 6.82 30.69 45.25
C THR A 976 5.91 30.15 44.15
N PRO A 977 4.67 30.65 44.00
CA PRO A 977 3.78 30.25 42.90
C PRO A 977 4.28 30.56 41.47
N THR A 978 5.45 31.18 41.31
CA THR A 978 6.10 31.44 40.01
C THR A 978 7.33 30.55 39.75
N LEU A 979 7.66 29.66 40.70
CA LEU A 979 8.38 28.41 40.44
C LEU A 979 7.40 27.43 39.77
N ALA A 980 7.25 27.59 38.46
CA ALA A 980 6.11 27.06 37.70
C ALA A 980 6.25 25.58 37.33
N GLY A 981 7.42 24.97 37.56
CA GLY A 981 7.64 23.54 37.37
C GLY A 981 8.91 23.02 38.01
N ILE A 982 9.06 21.70 37.96
CA ILE A 982 10.17 20.93 38.54
C ILE A 982 10.89 20.16 37.44
N TRP A 983 12.19 20.04 37.56
CA TRP A 983 13.06 19.21 36.73
C TRP A 983 13.57 18.05 37.58
N ASN A 984 13.21 16.82 37.22
CA ASN A 984 13.74 15.62 37.87
C ASN A 984 14.88 15.09 37.03
N ASP A 985 16.09 15.10 37.58
CA ASP A 985 17.23 14.39 37.02
C ASP A 985 17.50 13.10 37.82
N MET A 986 18.41 12.25 37.33
CA MET A 986 18.90 11.07 38.05
C MET A 986 17.77 10.14 38.56
N ASN A 987 16.72 9.96 37.76
CA ASN A 987 15.48 9.30 38.19
C ASN A 987 15.13 7.97 37.53
N GLU A 988 15.94 7.49 36.58
CA GLU A 988 16.51 6.16 36.71
C GLU A 988 17.50 6.22 37.89
N PRO A 989 17.47 5.28 38.86
CA PRO A 989 18.17 5.45 40.14
C PRO A 989 19.71 5.30 40.02
N SER A 990 20.36 6.33 39.48
CA SER A 990 21.78 6.33 39.14
C SER A 990 22.71 6.44 40.35
N VAL A 991 23.76 5.61 40.38
CA VAL A 991 24.78 5.56 41.43
C VAL A 991 26.20 5.61 40.84
N PHE A 992 27.15 6.18 41.59
CA PHE A 992 28.52 6.44 41.13
C PHE A 992 29.57 5.42 41.61
N ASN A 993 29.13 4.31 42.21
CA ASN A 993 29.99 3.40 42.98
C ASN A 993 30.14 2.01 42.34
N ASP A 994 29.13 1.55 41.59
CA ASP A 994 29.29 0.42 40.67
C ASP A 994 29.91 0.91 39.35
N SER A 995 30.86 0.12 38.84
CA SER A 995 31.58 0.37 37.58
C SER A 995 31.00 -0.37 36.37
N SER A 996 29.91 -1.11 36.55
CA SER A 996 29.31 -1.98 35.54
C SER A 996 28.17 -1.27 34.81
N GLU A 997 27.16 -0.83 35.57
CA GLU A 997 25.85 -0.39 35.08
C GLU A 997 25.38 0.93 35.74
N MET A 998 26.05 1.40 36.80
CA MET A 998 25.81 2.72 37.44
C MET A 998 24.36 2.92 37.94
N THR A 999 23.68 1.85 38.37
CA THR A 999 22.29 1.84 38.82
C THR A 999 22.11 1.13 40.18
N MET A 1000 20.94 1.29 40.81
CA MET A 1000 20.56 0.58 42.04
C MET A 1000 20.56 -0.96 41.81
N PRO A 1001 21.26 -1.76 42.64
CA PRO A 1001 21.33 -3.21 42.49
C PRO A 1001 19.98 -3.94 42.58
N TRP A 1002 19.83 -5.01 41.81
CA TRP A 1002 18.57 -5.74 41.62
C TRP A 1002 17.99 -6.33 42.91
N GLU A 1003 18.81 -6.74 43.89
CA GLU A 1003 18.36 -7.36 45.14
C GLU A 1003 17.89 -6.35 46.20
N VAL A 1004 17.95 -5.04 45.91
CA VAL A 1004 17.37 -4.00 46.77
C VAL A 1004 15.85 -4.18 46.80
N GLN A 1005 15.30 -4.23 48.00
CA GLN A 1005 13.89 -4.50 48.29
C GLN A 1005 13.07 -3.21 48.39
N HIS A 1006 11.89 -3.27 47.80
CA HIS A 1006 10.81 -2.31 47.89
C HIS A 1006 9.63 -2.83 48.73
N TYR A 1007 8.68 -1.94 48.99
CA TYR A 1007 7.43 -2.22 49.69
C TYR A 1007 6.71 -3.47 49.16
N GLY A 1008 6.23 -4.30 50.08
CA GLY A 1008 5.62 -5.59 49.75
C GLY A 1008 6.61 -6.76 49.57
N GLY A 1009 7.93 -6.51 49.56
CA GLY A 1009 8.93 -7.53 49.27
C GLY A 1009 9.11 -7.76 47.77
N VAL A 1010 9.11 -6.68 47.00
CA VAL A 1010 9.37 -6.65 45.56
C VAL A 1010 10.85 -6.30 45.36
N GLU A 1011 11.56 -7.00 44.49
CA GLU A 1011 12.98 -6.71 44.23
C GLU A 1011 13.11 -5.56 43.21
N HIS A 1012 14.19 -4.78 43.28
CA HIS A 1012 14.38 -3.64 42.36
C HIS A 1012 14.43 -4.10 40.90
N GLY A 1013 15.01 -5.29 40.65
CA GLY A 1013 15.00 -5.93 39.34
C GLY A 1013 13.62 -6.24 38.77
N ASP A 1014 12.54 -6.32 39.59
CA ASP A 1014 11.17 -6.50 39.09
C ASP A 1014 10.53 -5.17 38.60
N ILE A 1015 11.03 -4.02 39.07
CA ILE A 1015 10.36 -2.70 38.93
C ILE A 1015 11.28 -1.54 38.55
N HIS A 1016 12.54 -1.80 38.18
CA HIS A 1016 13.54 -0.78 37.85
C HIS A 1016 13.00 0.28 36.87
N ASN A 1017 12.45 -0.16 35.74
CA ASN A 1017 12.01 0.73 34.66
C ASN A 1017 10.78 1.57 35.03
N ILE A 1018 9.95 1.15 35.99
CA ILE A 1018 8.77 1.93 36.42
C ILE A 1018 9.07 2.95 37.53
N TYR A 1019 10.26 2.90 38.16
CA TYR A 1019 10.64 3.80 39.26
C TYR A 1019 10.52 5.29 38.88
N GLY A 1020 10.96 5.66 37.67
CA GLY A 1020 10.84 7.02 37.14
C GLY A 1020 9.38 7.49 36.96
N LEU A 1021 8.49 6.61 36.48
CA LEU A 1021 7.05 6.89 36.39
C LEU A 1021 6.44 7.10 37.78
N LEU A 1022 6.79 6.23 38.74
CA LEU A 1022 6.32 6.39 40.11
C LEU A 1022 6.74 7.76 40.67
N HIS A 1023 8.03 8.10 40.60
CA HIS A 1023 8.57 9.40 41.03
C HIS A 1023 7.78 10.59 40.46
N VAL A 1024 7.67 10.69 39.13
CA VAL A 1024 7.04 11.87 38.50
C VAL A 1024 5.52 11.90 38.67
N SER A 1025 4.87 10.75 38.81
CA SER A 1025 3.42 10.69 39.06
C SER A 1025 3.03 11.27 40.43
N GLN A 1026 3.86 11.07 41.44
CA GLN A 1026 3.64 11.61 42.79
C GLN A 1026 3.92 13.12 42.84
N ILE A 1027 5.02 13.56 42.21
CA ILE A 1027 5.31 15.00 42.04
C ILE A 1027 4.17 15.71 41.31
N TYR A 1028 3.58 15.09 40.28
CA TYR A 1028 2.44 15.67 39.57
C TYR A 1028 1.17 15.72 40.44
N HIS A 1029 0.70 14.57 40.94
CA HIS A 1029 -0.62 14.46 41.59
C HIS A 1029 -0.67 14.99 43.03
N LYS A 1030 0.38 14.81 43.83
CA LYS A 1030 0.40 15.15 45.26
C LYS A 1030 1.46 16.19 45.64
N GLY A 1031 2.46 16.41 44.78
CA GLY A 1031 3.36 17.55 44.90
C GLY A 1031 2.72 18.83 44.39
N LEU A 1032 2.68 18.98 43.07
CA LEU A 1032 2.37 20.24 42.40
C LEU A 1032 0.87 20.53 42.30
N MET A 1033 0.02 19.51 42.05
CA MET A 1033 -1.43 19.70 42.05
C MET A 1033 -1.97 20.12 43.41
N ASP A 1034 -1.52 19.51 44.52
CA ASP A 1034 -1.94 19.92 45.87
C ASP A 1034 -1.32 21.26 46.30
N ARG A 1035 -0.03 21.51 45.98
CA ARG A 1035 0.62 22.82 46.19
C ARG A 1035 -0.17 23.97 45.55
N ASP A 1036 -0.55 23.80 44.28
CA ASP A 1036 -1.30 24.77 43.49
C ASP A 1036 -2.82 24.56 43.57
N LYS A 1037 -3.32 23.73 44.50
CA LYS A 1037 -4.73 23.47 44.80
C LYS A 1037 -5.61 23.07 43.60
N ASN A 1038 -5.02 22.43 42.61
CA ASN A 1038 -5.61 22.08 41.31
C ASN A 1038 -5.98 23.31 40.44
N GLU A 1039 -5.54 24.52 40.80
CA GLU A 1039 -5.77 25.76 40.02
C GLU A 1039 -4.81 25.89 38.82
N LYS A 1040 -3.68 25.17 38.84
CA LYS A 1040 -2.68 25.13 37.76
C LYS A 1040 -2.45 23.71 37.28
N ARG A 1041 -2.11 23.60 35.99
CA ARG A 1041 -1.59 22.35 35.39
C ARG A 1041 -0.08 22.28 35.66
N PRO A 1042 0.46 21.27 36.36
CA PRO A 1042 1.88 21.18 36.65
C PRO A 1042 2.75 21.17 35.39
N PHE A 1043 4.01 21.58 35.53
CA PHE A 1043 5.07 21.23 34.59
C PHE A 1043 6.13 20.42 35.34
N VAL A 1044 6.42 19.22 34.85
CA VAL A 1044 7.47 18.34 35.35
C VAL A 1044 8.31 17.94 34.14
N LEU A 1045 9.64 18.04 34.22
CA LEU A 1045 10.58 17.43 33.27
C LEU A 1045 11.18 16.17 33.90
N THR A 1046 11.38 15.10 33.12
CA THR A 1046 11.94 13.81 33.57
C THR A 1046 13.06 13.34 32.66
N ARG A 1047 14.09 12.68 33.22
CA ARG A 1047 15.12 11.99 32.41
C ARG A 1047 14.62 10.62 32.01
N SER A 1048 14.39 9.75 33.00
CA SER A 1048 13.81 8.43 32.77
C SER A 1048 12.29 8.52 32.65
N ASN A 1049 11.69 7.52 32.00
CA ASN A 1049 10.25 7.42 31.82
C ASN A 1049 9.83 5.96 31.61
N PHE A 1050 8.56 5.67 31.86
CA PHE A 1050 7.93 4.40 31.54
C PHE A 1050 6.64 4.65 30.76
N ALA A 1051 6.09 3.60 30.14
CA ALA A 1051 4.80 3.65 29.46
C ALA A 1051 3.70 4.21 30.40
N GLY A 1052 3.24 5.44 30.12
CA GLY A 1052 2.28 6.17 30.95
C GLY A 1052 2.84 7.40 31.69
N SER A 1053 4.14 7.69 31.60
CA SER A 1053 4.76 8.92 32.14
C SER A 1053 4.30 10.19 31.44
N GLN A 1054 3.88 10.10 30.16
CA GLN A 1054 3.41 11.22 29.36
C GLN A 1054 2.24 11.99 29.97
N ARG A 1055 1.43 11.32 30.81
CA ARG A 1055 0.34 11.94 31.57
C ARG A 1055 0.83 13.05 32.51
N TYR A 1056 2.08 12.94 32.98
CA TYR A 1056 2.59 13.66 34.14
C TYR A 1056 3.81 14.54 33.84
N ALA A 1057 4.67 14.14 32.90
CA ALA A 1057 5.93 14.83 32.62
C ALA A 1057 6.20 15.06 31.13
N ALA A 1058 6.96 16.11 30.87
CA ALA A 1058 7.77 16.32 29.67
C ALA A 1058 9.13 15.60 29.81
N MET A 1059 9.87 15.42 28.72
CA MET A 1059 11.17 14.72 28.70
C MET A 1059 12.24 15.54 27.97
N TRP A 1060 13.51 15.37 28.33
CA TRP A 1060 14.63 15.66 27.42
C TRP A 1060 15.38 14.38 27.07
N THR A 1061 16.01 14.30 25.90
CA THR A 1061 16.67 13.07 25.42
C THR A 1061 18.04 12.78 26.08
N GLY A 1062 18.33 13.45 27.21
CA GLY A 1062 19.58 13.29 27.96
C GLY A 1062 20.73 14.17 27.44
N ASP A 1063 21.91 13.88 27.97
CA ASP A 1063 23.11 14.72 27.91
C ASP A 1063 23.85 14.55 26.58
N ASN A 1064 23.34 15.21 25.55
CA ASN A 1064 23.84 15.13 24.18
C ASN A 1064 25.19 15.85 23.97
N ASN A 1065 26.01 15.37 23.02
CA ASN A 1065 27.25 16.07 22.65
C ASN A 1065 26.98 17.20 21.64
N SER A 1066 27.86 18.20 21.61
CA SER A 1066 27.81 19.37 20.71
C SER A 1066 28.29 19.05 19.29
N THR A 1067 27.74 18.01 18.65
CA THR A 1067 28.13 17.52 17.32
C THR A 1067 26.95 17.48 16.33
N TRP A 1068 27.24 17.27 15.04
CA TRP A 1068 26.20 17.19 13.99
C TRP A 1068 25.40 15.89 14.07
N GLU A 1069 26.04 14.83 14.58
CA GLU A 1069 25.47 13.50 14.76
C GLU A 1069 24.44 13.53 15.90
N HIS A 1070 24.79 14.07 17.07
CA HIS A 1070 23.84 14.26 18.17
C HIS A 1070 22.71 15.26 17.83
N PHE A 1071 22.99 16.30 17.04
CA PHE A 1071 21.94 17.16 16.50
C PHE A 1071 20.95 16.39 15.62
N ALA A 1072 21.43 15.53 14.72
CA ALA A 1072 20.57 14.69 13.89
C ALA A 1072 19.75 13.69 14.75
N ASN A 1073 20.42 12.95 15.64
CA ASN A 1073 19.79 11.94 16.50
C ASN A 1073 18.68 12.56 17.37
N SER A 1074 18.90 13.75 17.92
CA SER A 1074 17.92 14.43 18.78
C SER A 1074 16.54 14.63 18.15
N ILE A 1075 16.47 14.77 16.82
CA ILE A 1075 15.21 14.89 16.09
C ILE A 1075 14.52 13.52 15.99
N SER A 1076 15.27 12.46 15.67
CA SER A 1076 14.77 11.08 15.59
C SER A 1076 14.29 10.55 16.94
N GLU A 1077 15.08 10.79 18.00
CA GLU A 1077 14.72 10.48 19.39
C GLU A 1077 13.38 11.12 19.78
N CYS A 1078 13.21 12.41 19.50
CA CYS A 1078 11.98 13.14 19.82
C CYS A 1078 10.77 12.69 18.97
N MET A 1079 10.99 12.29 17.71
CA MET A 1079 9.94 11.72 16.85
C MET A 1079 9.47 10.34 17.34
N ASN A 1080 10.41 9.46 17.74
CA ASN A 1080 10.07 8.14 18.30
C ASN A 1080 9.38 8.26 19.65
N ALA A 1081 9.87 9.14 20.53
CA ALA A 1081 9.20 9.46 21.80
C ALA A 1081 7.75 9.95 21.58
N ASN A 1082 7.51 10.77 20.55
CA ASN A 1082 6.15 11.21 20.19
C ASN A 1082 5.25 10.07 19.72
N VAL A 1083 5.73 9.18 18.85
CA VAL A 1083 4.98 7.99 18.40
C VAL A 1083 4.67 7.05 19.58
N LEU A 1084 5.58 6.95 20.55
CA LEU A 1084 5.39 6.24 21.83
C LEU A 1084 4.68 7.09 22.90
N GLY A 1085 3.91 8.11 22.50
CA GLY A 1085 3.04 8.89 23.38
C GLY A 1085 3.72 9.90 24.30
N MET A 1086 5.05 9.86 24.47
CA MET A 1086 5.86 10.83 25.24
C MET A 1086 6.08 12.12 24.43
N VAL A 1087 4.97 12.76 24.06
CA VAL A 1087 4.95 13.80 23.03
C VAL A 1087 5.60 15.12 23.44
N PHE A 1088 5.67 15.44 24.73
CA PHE A 1088 6.28 16.67 25.21
C PHE A 1088 7.79 16.48 25.43
N CYS A 1089 8.54 16.33 24.34
CA CYS A 1089 9.97 16.06 24.37
C CYS A 1089 10.80 17.04 23.52
N GLY A 1090 12.11 17.06 23.79
CA GLY A 1090 13.11 17.89 23.12
C GLY A 1090 14.51 17.48 23.54
N ALA A 1091 15.53 18.15 23.04
CA ALA A 1091 16.92 17.93 23.43
C ALA A 1091 17.65 19.27 23.60
N ASP A 1092 18.81 19.23 24.23
CA ASP A 1092 19.54 20.43 24.59
C ASP A 1092 20.21 21.10 23.39
N ILE A 1093 19.80 22.34 23.13
CA ILE A 1093 20.10 23.07 21.90
C ILE A 1093 21.54 23.55 21.92
N GLY A 1094 22.32 23.03 20.98
CA GLY A 1094 23.76 23.24 20.87
C GLY A 1094 24.59 22.10 21.45
N GLY A 1095 23.97 21.12 22.12
CA GLY A 1095 24.63 20.06 22.89
C GLY A 1095 24.82 20.45 24.37
N PHE A 1096 24.74 19.49 25.28
CA PHE A 1096 25.18 19.64 26.66
C PHE A 1096 26.72 19.65 26.76
N ILE A 1097 27.37 18.63 26.20
CA ILE A 1097 28.82 18.40 26.32
C ILE A 1097 29.59 18.99 25.13
N GLY A 1098 30.71 19.68 25.39
CA GLY A 1098 31.62 20.21 24.39
C GLY A 1098 31.16 21.56 23.78
N ASP A 1099 31.92 22.07 22.80
CA ASP A 1099 31.66 23.39 22.20
C ASP A 1099 31.15 23.29 20.75
N PRO A 1100 29.92 23.76 20.44
CA PRO A 1100 29.42 23.80 19.07
C PRO A 1100 30.06 24.96 18.30
N SER A 1101 30.34 24.75 17.02
CA SER A 1101 30.66 25.84 16.10
C SER A 1101 29.45 26.76 15.86
N ASP A 1102 29.68 28.04 15.58
CA ASP A 1102 28.65 29.04 15.25
C ASP A 1102 27.61 28.54 14.24
N GLU A 1103 28.02 27.79 13.20
CA GLU A 1103 27.06 27.21 12.23
C GLU A 1103 26.19 26.13 12.86
N LEU A 1104 26.79 25.16 13.56
CA LEU A 1104 26.06 24.08 14.23
C LEU A 1104 25.02 24.67 15.22
N LEU A 1105 25.41 25.65 16.02
CA LEU A 1105 24.50 26.31 16.96
C LEU A 1105 23.32 26.99 16.23
N GLN A 1106 23.60 27.73 15.15
CA GLN A 1106 22.55 28.32 14.30
C GLN A 1106 21.59 27.27 13.74
N ARG A 1107 22.10 26.13 13.25
CA ARG A 1107 21.24 25.05 12.74
C ARG A 1107 20.42 24.41 13.84
N TRP A 1108 21.00 24.23 15.03
CA TRP A 1108 20.30 23.64 16.17
C TRP A 1108 19.09 24.49 16.58
N TYR A 1109 19.25 25.82 16.70
CA TYR A 1109 18.12 26.73 16.94
C TYR A 1109 17.10 26.74 15.80
N GLN A 1110 17.54 26.69 14.54
CA GLN A 1110 16.65 26.63 13.37
C GLN A 1110 15.87 25.30 13.26
N GLY A 1111 16.44 24.18 13.73
CA GLY A 1111 15.85 22.85 13.66
C GLY A 1111 14.94 22.54 14.86
N ALA A 1112 15.45 22.76 16.08
CA ALA A 1112 14.72 22.52 17.32
C ALA A 1112 13.56 23.49 17.56
N VAL A 1113 13.41 24.56 16.76
CA VAL A 1113 12.23 25.45 16.78
C VAL A 1113 10.90 24.66 16.69
N TRP A 1114 10.95 23.44 16.17
CA TRP A 1114 9.84 22.51 16.00
C TRP A 1114 9.73 21.42 17.08
N THR A 1115 10.73 21.16 17.92
CA THR A 1115 10.60 20.14 18.98
C THR A 1115 9.62 20.62 20.07
N PRO A 1116 8.68 19.78 20.56
CA PRO A 1116 7.66 20.22 21.51
C PRO A 1116 8.23 20.92 22.76
N PHE A 1117 9.33 20.41 23.32
CA PHE A 1117 10.18 21.10 24.30
C PHE A 1117 11.39 21.76 23.60
N PHE A 1118 11.79 22.95 24.04
CA PHE A 1118 12.73 23.83 23.31
C PHE A 1118 13.68 24.56 24.29
N ARG A 1119 14.68 23.84 24.81
CA ARG A 1119 15.63 24.28 25.85
C ARG A 1119 17.06 24.42 25.32
N GLY A 1120 17.71 25.56 25.59
CA GLY A 1120 19.16 25.68 25.50
C GLY A 1120 19.80 25.31 26.84
N HIS A 1121 20.82 24.45 26.83
CA HIS A 1121 21.55 23.99 28.02
C HIS A 1121 23.01 23.68 27.64
N SER A 1122 23.86 23.43 28.64
CA SER A 1122 25.29 23.18 28.47
C SER A 1122 25.92 22.79 29.80
N ASP A 1123 26.94 21.94 29.78
CA ASP A 1123 27.71 21.56 30.97
C ASP A 1123 28.58 22.70 31.54
N THR A 1124 29.18 22.45 32.70
CA THR A 1124 30.02 23.43 33.43
C THR A 1124 31.39 23.66 32.78
N MET A 1125 31.89 22.71 32.00
CA MET A 1125 33.23 22.67 31.40
C MET A 1125 33.29 23.36 30.02
N SER A 1126 32.15 23.40 29.34
CA SER A 1126 31.96 23.91 27.99
C SER A 1126 31.62 25.40 28.01
N LYS A 1127 31.90 26.11 26.93
CA LYS A 1127 31.65 27.56 26.84
C LYS A 1127 30.18 27.89 27.04
N ARG A 1128 29.95 29.03 27.71
CA ARG A 1128 28.66 29.72 27.75
C ARG A 1128 28.16 29.98 26.33
N ARG A 1129 26.87 29.77 26.12
CA ARG A 1129 26.20 29.75 24.80
C ARG A 1129 24.83 30.44 24.80
N GLU A 1130 24.57 31.24 25.82
CA GLU A 1130 23.48 32.20 25.88
C GLU A 1130 23.50 33.08 24.61
N PRO A 1131 22.40 33.20 23.84
CA PRO A 1131 22.48 33.70 22.45
C PRO A 1131 23.08 35.09 22.25
N TYR A 1132 23.06 35.97 23.26
CA TYR A 1132 23.67 37.31 23.19
C TYR A 1132 25.21 37.31 23.13
N LEU A 1133 25.87 36.18 23.44
CA LEU A 1133 27.35 36.09 23.48
C LEU A 1133 28.00 35.97 22.10
N PHE A 1134 27.22 35.68 21.05
CA PHE A 1134 27.73 35.43 19.69
C PHE A 1134 27.75 36.69 18.81
N PRO A 1135 28.48 36.66 17.66
CA PRO A 1135 28.44 37.73 16.67
C PRO A 1135 27.03 38.08 16.22
N LYS A 1136 26.82 39.33 15.79
CA LYS A 1136 25.49 39.89 15.51
C LYS A 1136 24.71 39.08 14.46
N GLU A 1137 25.42 38.52 13.48
CA GLU A 1137 24.90 37.65 12.43
C GLU A 1137 24.30 36.36 13.00
N VAL A 1138 24.99 35.75 13.98
CA VAL A 1138 24.55 34.56 14.70
C VAL A 1138 23.35 34.88 15.59
N GLN A 1139 23.41 36.00 16.34
CA GLN A 1139 22.28 36.47 17.15
C GLN A 1139 21.02 36.68 16.29
N ASP A 1140 21.18 37.29 15.12
CA ASP A 1140 20.06 37.63 14.24
C ASP A 1140 19.44 36.36 13.63
N VAL A 1141 20.23 35.32 13.35
CA VAL A 1141 19.72 33.99 12.98
C VAL A 1141 18.97 33.32 14.14
N ILE A 1142 19.56 33.28 15.35
CA ILE A 1142 18.90 32.68 16.52
C ILE A 1142 17.61 33.43 16.86
N ARG A 1143 17.64 34.76 16.96
CA ARG A 1143 16.45 35.60 17.22
C ARG A 1143 15.36 35.41 16.18
N ASN A 1144 15.71 35.17 14.91
CA ASN A 1144 14.72 34.85 13.87
C ASN A 1144 14.11 33.44 14.05
N ALA A 1145 14.88 32.45 14.50
CA ALA A 1145 14.34 31.14 14.88
C ALA A 1145 13.44 31.23 16.12
N LEU A 1146 13.85 31.95 17.17
CA LEU A 1146 13.00 32.22 18.34
C LEU A 1146 11.70 32.92 17.91
N ARG A 1147 11.77 33.98 17.10
CA ARG A 1147 10.58 34.66 16.56
C ARG A 1147 9.71 33.79 15.65
N LEU A 1148 10.25 32.71 15.07
CA LEU A 1148 9.47 31.70 14.37
C LEU A 1148 8.73 30.81 15.38
N ARG A 1149 9.39 30.36 16.47
CA ARG A 1149 8.75 29.64 17.58
C ARG A 1149 7.51 30.38 18.10
N TYR A 1150 7.66 31.64 18.52
CA TYR A 1150 6.55 32.41 19.10
C TYR A 1150 5.38 32.66 18.14
N ARG A 1151 5.59 32.59 16.81
CA ARG A 1151 4.48 32.62 15.83
C ARG A 1151 3.73 31.30 15.72
N HIS A 1152 4.40 30.18 16.01
CA HIS A 1152 3.83 28.83 15.90
C HIS A 1152 3.45 28.20 17.25
N ILE A 1153 3.72 28.84 18.40
CA ILE A 1153 3.18 28.42 19.71
C ILE A 1153 1.66 28.16 19.65
N PRO A 1154 0.80 28.98 19.00
CA PRO A 1154 -0.61 28.66 18.85
C PRO A 1154 -0.87 27.34 18.10
N THR A 1155 -0.12 27.07 17.02
CA THR A 1155 -0.21 25.80 16.27
C THR A 1155 0.19 24.61 17.15
N ILE A 1156 1.32 24.71 17.86
CA ILE A 1156 1.82 23.65 18.74
C ILE A 1156 0.84 23.43 19.91
N TYR A 1157 0.25 24.50 20.46
CA TYR A 1157 -0.78 24.42 21.51
C TYR A 1157 -2.07 23.74 21.01
N THR A 1158 -2.50 24.02 19.78
CA THR A 1158 -3.62 23.33 19.14
C THR A 1158 -3.33 21.85 18.93
N LEU A 1159 -2.12 21.48 18.49
CA LEU A 1159 -1.72 20.07 18.38
C LEU A 1159 -1.69 19.37 19.75
N PHE A 1160 -1.27 20.05 20.82
CA PHE A 1160 -1.39 19.49 22.17
C PHE A 1160 -2.85 19.26 22.60
N TYR A 1161 -3.77 20.12 22.16
CA TYR A 1161 -5.20 19.89 22.39
C TYR A 1161 -5.70 18.69 21.57
N GLU A 1162 -5.34 18.61 20.29
CA GLU A 1162 -5.64 17.47 19.42
C GLU A 1162 -5.09 16.15 19.98
N HIS A 1163 -3.88 16.14 20.54
CA HIS A 1163 -3.31 14.98 21.25
C HIS A 1163 -4.21 14.55 22.42
N THR A 1164 -4.68 15.48 23.26
CA THR A 1164 -5.57 15.11 24.39
C THR A 1164 -6.87 14.44 23.93
N VAL A 1165 -7.38 14.83 22.76
CA VAL A 1165 -8.60 14.25 22.16
C VAL A 1165 -8.28 12.92 21.46
N THR A 1166 -7.36 12.91 20.50
CA THR A 1166 -7.09 11.77 19.60
C THR A 1166 -6.10 10.77 20.19
N GLY A 1167 -4.98 11.24 20.74
CA GLY A 1167 -3.77 10.47 21.01
C GLY A 1167 -2.67 10.65 19.95
N ASP A 1168 -2.88 11.51 18.95
CA ASP A 1168 -1.92 11.75 17.86
C ASP A 1168 -0.67 12.52 18.35
N PRO A 1169 0.53 12.23 17.84
CA PRO A 1169 1.77 12.93 18.16
C PRO A 1169 1.80 14.39 17.69
N ILE A 1170 2.63 15.21 18.35
CA ILE A 1170 2.81 16.64 18.06
C ILE A 1170 3.81 16.83 16.93
N ILE A 1171 4.97 16.20 17.07
CA ILE A 1171 5.90 15.96 15.95
C ILE A 1171 5.84 14.49 15.59
N SER A 1172 5.85 14.16 14.30
CA SER A 1172 5.83 12.77 13.87
C SER A 1172 6.89 12.49 12.80
N PRO A 1173 7.43 11.26 12.72
CA PRO A 1173 8.10 10.82 11.52
C PRO A 1173 7.10 10.78 10.37
N LEU A 1174 7.59 10.81 9.14
CA LEU A 1174 6.73 10.65 7.95
C LEU A 1174 5.98 9.31 7.93
N TYR A 1175 6.34 8.32 8.75
CA TYR A 1175 5.60 7.06 8.87
C TYR A 1175 4.36 7.05 9.75
N TYR A 1176 4.09 8.15 10.44
CA TYR A 1176 2.95 8.19 11.34
C TYR A 1176 1.66 8.68 10.67
N GLN A 1177 1.67 9.86 10.01
CA GLN A 1177 0.47 10.41 9.36
C GLN A 1177 0.02 9.57 8.15
N TYR A 1178 0.88 8.64 7.73
CA TYR A 1178 0.94 8.08 6.41
C TYR A 1178 1.54 6.62 6.56
N PRO A 1179 0.97 5.46 6.09
CA PRO A 1179 1.58 4.04 6.04
C PRO A 1179 2.18 3.46 4.69
N GLY A 1180 3.45 2.96 4.56
CA GLY A 1180 4.28 2.90 3.29
C GLY A 1180 5.76 3.49 3.26
N ILE A 1181 6.06 4.82 3.08
CA ILE A 1181 7.37 5.54 3.37
C ILE A 1181 8.09 5.06 4.67
N ASN A 1182 8.82 3.96 4.66
CA ASN A 1182 9.40 3.44 5.90
C ASN A 1182 10.90 3.76 6.15
N ASP A 1183 11.55 4.66 5.37
CA ASP A 1183 12.98 5.02 5.53
C ASP A 1183 13.28 6.49 5.94
N ARG A 1184 12.29 7.39 5.93
CA ARG A 1184 12.54 8.84 5.96
C ARG A 1184 12.68 9.44 7.37
N ASP A 1185 13.60 8.89 8.15
CA ASP A 1185 13.92 9.32 9.52
C ASP A 1185 14.53 10.74 9.61
N THR A 1186 14.75 11.39 8.47
CA THR A 1186 15.34 12.73 8.36
C THR A 1186 14.35 13.82 7.90
N GLN A 1187 13.05 13.56 8.10
CA GLN A 1187 11.95 14.50 7.86
C GLN A 1187 10.92 14.42 8.98
N THR A 1188 10.43 15.57 9.44
CA THR A 1188 9.52 15.68 10.59
C THR A 1188 8.23 16.39 10.16
N MET A 1189 7.08 15.86 10.61
CA MET A 1189 5.77 16.52 10.51
C MET A 1189 5.47 17.28 11.80
N ILE A 1190 4.79 18.42 11.71
CA ILE A 1190 4.05 19.07 12.81
C ILE A 1190 2.57 19.03 12.45
N GLY A 1191 1.80 18.14 13.10
CA GLY A 1191 0.47 17.80 12.62
C GLY A 1191 0.51 17.36 11.15
N GLU A 1192 -0.19 18.07 10.27
CA GLU A 1192 -0.20 17.85 8.81
C GLU A 1192 0.84 18.71 8.04
N LEU A 1193 1.65 19.52 8.74
CA LEU A 1193 2.66 20.40 8.13
C LEU A 1193 4.02 19.69 8.03
N GLU A 1194 4.55 19.53 6.80
CA GLU A 1194 5.86 18.92 6.55
C GLU A 1194 7.03 19.92 6.73
N ILE A 1195 8.01 19.56 7.57
CA ILE A 1195 9.26 20.32 7.74
C ILE A 1195 10.40 19.60 7.00
N LYS A 1196 11.06 20.35 6.10
CA LYS A 1196 12.03 19.79 5.15
C LYS A 1196 13.49 19.96 5.59
N LYS A 1197 14.33 19.00 5.16
CA LYS A 1197 15.71 18.73 5.60
C LYS A 1197 16.74 19.87 5.40
N SER A 1198 16.38 21.00 4.78
CA SER A 1198 17.28 22.10 4.40
C SER A 1198 17.83 22.95 5.56
N VAL A 1199 17.63 22.51 6.81
CA VAL A 1199 18.14 23.16 8.02
C VAL A 1199 19.30 22.38 8.66
N PHE A 1200 19.35 21.06 8.45
CA PHE A 1200 20.10 20.14 9.31
C PHE A 1200 21.52 19.78 8.79
N THR A 1201 22.04 20.50 7.80
CA THR A 1201 23.36 20.19 7.19
C THR A 1201 24.25 21.41 6.98
N LYS A 1202 25.56 21.16 7.06
CA LYS A 1202 26.70 22.10 6.93
C LYS A 1202 26.90 22.72 5.53
N THR A 1203 25.88 22.68 4.67
CA THR A 1203 25.95 23.10 3.26
C THR A 1203 24.71 23.88 2.78
N ALA A 1204 23.63 23.93 3.56
CA ALA A 1204 22.37 24.52 3.12
C ALA A 1204 22.36 26.07 3.20
N ARG A 1205 22.02 26.73 2.09
CA ARG A 1205 21.77 28.19 2.04
C ARG A 1205 20.26 28.44 2.08
N GLY A 1206 19.83 29.40 2.90
CA GLY A 1206 18.42 29.60 3.25
C GLY A 1206 17.55 30.22 2.15
N THR A 1207 16.27 29.83 2.13
CA THR A 1207 15.19 30.42 1.32
C THR A 1207 14.30 31.29 2.22
N PRO A 1208 13.78 32.45 1.78
CA PRO A 1208 12.93 33.29 2.62
C PRO A 1208 11.57 32.64 2.94
N LEU A 1209 11.21 32.60 4.23
CA LEU A 1209 9.84 32.31 4.66
C LEU A 1209 8.92 33.47 4.26
N HIS A 1210 7.90 33.19 3.42
CA HIS A 1210 6.91 34.19 3.03
C HIS A 1210 6.08 34.65 4.23
N LYS A 1211 5.89 35.98 4.32
CA LYS A 1211 5.41 36.66 5.53
C LYS A 1211 3.88 36.78 5.54
N ILE A 1212 3.20 35.77 6.09
CA ILE A 1212 1.74 35.79 6.30
C ILE A 1212 1.41 36.70 7.50
N ASP A 1213 0.59 37.73 7.28
CA ASP A 1213 0.17 38.67 8.34
C ASP A 1213 -1.16 38.27 8.98
N ILE A 1214 -1.06 37.31 9.92
CA ILE A 1214 -2.19 36.79 10.71
C ILE A 1214 -2.90 37.92 11.50
N ALA A 1215 -2.18 38.98 11.87
CA ALA A 1215 -2.74 40.11 12.60
C ALA A 1215 -3.64 41.02 11.74
N LYS A 1216 -3.70 40.83 10.41
CA LYS A 1216 -4.75 41.41 9.57
C LYS A 1216 -6.02 40.54 9.60
N ALA A 1217 -5.89 39.24 9.32
CA ALA A 1217 -7.01 38.30 9.25
C ALA A 1217 -7.89 38.31 10.51
N LEU A 1218 -7.26 38.32 11.70
CA LEU A 1218 -7.98 38.33 12.99
C LEU A 1218 -8.72 39.65 13.31
N ARG A 1219 -8.53 40.72 12.52
CA ARG A 1219 -9.22 42.02 12.72
C ARG A 1219 -10.40 42.26 11.77
N GLU A 1220 -10.58 41.44 10.73
CA GLU A 1220 -11.60 41.66 9.69
C GLU A 1220 -12.85 40.75 9.87
N GLY A 1221 -12.86 39.90 10.91
CA GLY A 1221 -14.08 39.48 11.64
C GLY A 1221 -15.04 38.49 10.98
N ASN A 1222 -14.90 38.18 9.70
CA ASN A 1222 -15.76 37.21 8.99
C ASN A 1222 -15.06 35.85 8.83
N GLY A 1223 -15.58 34.83 9.51
CA GLY A 1223 -15.03 33.47 9.50
C GLY A 1223 -15.46 32.62 8.31
N ILE A 1224 -14.87 32.86 7.13
CA ILE A 1224 -14.66 31.89 6.04
C ILE A 1224 -13.23 32.13 5.54
N LEU A 1225 -12.43 31.08 5.39
CA LEU A 1225 -11.07 31.18 4.89
C LEU A 1225 -10.96 30.38 3.59
N GLU A 1226 -11.08 31.07 2.46
CA GLU A 1226 -10.81 30.49 1.15
C GLU A 1226 -9.32 30.14 1.05
N LEU A 1227 -9.01 28.85 0.96
CA LEU A 1227 -7.68 28.38 0.60
C LEU A 1227 -7.60 28.30 -0.93
N SER A 1228 -7.07 29.36 -1.55
CA SER A 1228 -6.55 29.27 -2.92
C SER A 1228 -5.28 28.42 -2.92
N PHE A 1229 -5.37 27.22 -3.49
CA PHE A 1229 -4.23 26.35 -3.80
C PHE A 1229 -3.58 26.76 -5.13
#